data_AF-A0A959DZP2-F1
#
_entry.id   AF-A0A959DZP2-F1
#
_cell.length_a   1.000
_cell.length_b   1.000
_cell.length_c   1.000
_cell.angle_alpha   90.00
_cell.angle_beta   90.00
_cell.angle_gamma   90.00
#
_symmetry.space_group_name_H-M   'P 1'
#
loop_
_entity.id
_entity.type
_entity.pdbx_description
1 polymer ?
#
loop_
_entity_poly.entity_id
_entity_poly.type
_entity_poly.pdbx_seq_one_letter_code
_entity_poly.pdbx_strand_id
1 'polypeptide(L)'
;MKKVPWIFLFPLVFYSGIGFRSIGELPRAALPPEGIHTEGGFAPDQLVRDIFAKGACDNIYNVKALGPSDGLGFFENGESSIGINSGIILATGPISHAHPPNNADDKSGNFNASGEDPDLKLLATGPVHDAVGIEFDFVPLDSFVTFRYVFASEEYCEFAGSQYNDVFGFFISGPGINGTFSNKGENVALIPGTSSFVAINSVNHYVNSSYYVRNERKKDRDKCGLPALDVSYHDKIQYDGFTKIFTALLKLAPCQTYHLRMVVGDVGDADYDSAVFLEAESFNIGDVVSLNPGPSSTEGCNDGFFTFNRSSTSPLDLPVTVAYKIGSSSTATAGLDFAPLSGKITIPPGQPSVKLPVHAYNDGLTEGDESLVLQLDIPCSCYRDSAVLILKDPELLTVELPSGWACPGQQATLSPVVTGGVPPYHYVWSTGATGASVSVPADPSIQYGLTVTDACDQSAQAATTVSNAQPPRAVLSGESAICPGDTAYLRVDLAGSPPWQLEFAVDGQYSGSSPMLTASPYLLPAVSEGVYSLLTVSDAACQGTVSGTARVTVLGPRLEGVIQPVSCYGMADGAIQATLLQGNPPFEIAWTPDIGSGLSVQNLEAGLYTLAVRDADGCRVQKEFRLEDPAPIQGIGVDCAALETGGDFLVMPKGGAPPYQFAVSPDGPWHGAEILAQFEPGENYPLHIRDQQGCLLIQDFLMPVRYERMVDVPVKLSLRYGETLQMPAHLNIPETLISTVEWSPADGLSCTDCIAPVIAAPFANAYTLRIGNQFGCSETWTIRIDQSGELPIFVPNAFSPNGDQYNDFLRIYPIPGLVRSIRTYQVYDRWGGLLYSAKDLDPYSEYSGWDGYVNRRPADAGVYTFWMELELSDGKREILKGSVVLMR
;
A
#
# COMPACT_ATOMS: atom_id res chain seq x y z
N MET A 1 -1.75 -44.34 -53.18
CA MET A 1 -1.76 -45.82 -53.09
C MET A 1 -1.31 -46.22 -51.70
N LYS A 2 -2.10 -47.07 -51.01
CA LYS A 2 -1.72 -48.13 -50.05
C LYS A 2 -0.79 -47.72 -48.87
N LYS A 3 -1.07 -47.97 -47.59
CA LYS A 3 -1.84 -49.03 -46.93
C LYS A 3 -2.04 -48.68 -45.43
N VAL A 4 -3.12 -49.22 -44.88
CA VAL A 4 -3.61 -49.31 -43.48
C VAL A 4 -3.27 -50.75 -42.97
N PRO A 5 -3.64 -51.29 -41.77
CA PRO A 5 -3.48 -50.94 -40.33
C PRO A 5 -2.89 -52.09 -39.41
N TRP A 6 -2.66 -51.76 -38.12
CA TRP A 6 -2.93 -52.47 -36.82
C TRP A 6 -2.56 -53.96 -36.59
N ILE A 7 -2.02 -54.28 -35.39
CA ILE A 7 -2.46 -55.36 -34.44
C ILE A 7 -1.58 -55.41 -33.16
N PHE A 8 -2.26 -55.63 -32.02
CA PHE A 8 -1.83 -55.93 -30.65
C PHE A 8 -0.97 -57.22 -30.47
N LEU A 9 -0.18 -57.34 -29.39
CA LEU A 9 -0.24 -58.48 -28.42
C LEU A 9 0.77 -58.41 -27.25
N PHE A 10 0.27 -58.87 -26.10
CA PHE A 10 0.83 -59.10 -24.74
C PHE A 10 2.05 -60.05 -24.64
N PRO A 11 2.72 -60.16 -23.47
CA PRO A 11 2.39 -61.23 -22.51
C PRO A 11 2.38 -60.86 -21.01
N LEU A 12 1.60 -61.65 -20.25
CA LEU A 12 1.50 -61.73 -18.78
C LEU A 12 2.67 -62.49 -18.13
N VAL A 13 2.95 -62.22 -16.84
CA VAL A 13 3.17 -63.25 -15.78
C VAL A 13 2.65 -62.76 -14.41
N PHE A 14 1.95 -63.65 -13.70
CA PHE A 14 1.32 -63.55 -12.36
C PHE A 14 2.28 -63.86 -11.19
N TYR A 15 2.01 -63.34 -9.97
CA TYR A 15 1.91 -64.14 -8.73
C TYR A 15 1.08 -63.44 -7.62
N SER A 16 0.30 -64.26 -6.91
CA SER A 16 -0.68 -64.06 -5.79
C SER A 16 -0.23 -63.19 -4.60
N GLY A 17 -1.06 -62.62 -3.71
CA GLY A 17 -2.50 -62.73 -3.42
C GLY A 17 -2.74 -62.45 -1.91
N ILE A 18 -3.79 -61.68 -1.58
CA ILE A 18 -4.68 -61.66 -0.38
C ILE A 18 -5.39 -60.30 -0.37
N GLY A 19 -6.72 -60.32 -0.44
CA GLY A 19 -7.54 -59.14 -0.79
C GLY A 19 -8.05 -58.29 0.37
N PHE A 20 -8.58 -57.12 0.01
CA PHE A 20 -9.63 -56.42 0.75
C PHE A 20 -10.62 -55.80 -0.23
N ARG A 21 -11.89 -55.81 0.19
CA ARG A 21 -13.12 -55.47 -0.55
C ARG A 21 -13.15 -54.04 -1.11
N SER A 22 -13.90 -53.85 -2.19
CA SER A 22 -14.37 -52.54 -2.64
C SER A 22 -15.17 -51.82 -1.57
N ILE A 23 -14.85 -50.56 -1.30
CA ILE A 23 -15.78 -49.57 -0.78
C ILE A 23 -15.98 -48.57 -1.92
N GLY A 24 -17.25 -48.27 -2.20
CA GLY A 24 -17.72 -47.60 -3.40
C GLY A 24 -17.29 -46.14 -3.52
N GLU A 25 -17.53 -45.65 -4.73
CA GLU A 25 -17.47 -44.25 -5.17
C GLU A 25 -17.98 -43.29 -4.08
N LEU A 26 -17.13 -42.36 -3.66
CA LEU A 26 -17.58 -41.15 -2.96
C LEU A 26 -18.11 -40.17 -4.01
N PRO A 27 -19.27 -39.54 -3.80
CA PRO A 27 -19.89 -38.68 -4.79
C PRO A 27 -19.14 -37.36 -4.92
N ARG A 28 -19.05 -36.88 -6.17
CA ARG A 28 -18.66 -35.54 -6.57
C ARG A 28 -19.44 -34.52 -5.73
N ALA A 29 -18.75 -33.64 -5.00
CA ALA A 29 -19.38 -32.55 -4.27
C ALA A 29 -20.25 -31.73 -5.24
N ALA A 30 -21.53 -31.58 -4.90
CA ALA A 30 -22.47 -30.77 -5.65
C ALA A 30 -22.00 -29.30 -5.61
N LEU A 31 -22.20 -28.57 -6.71
CA LEU A 31 -22.12 -27.11 -6.73
C LEU A 31 -23.02 -26.55 -5.60
N PRO A 32 -22.66 -25.43 -4.94
CA PRO A 32 -23.54 -24.83 -3.94
C PRO A 32 -24.91 -24.55 -4.58
N PRO A 33 -26.02 -24.73 -3.83
CA PRO A 33 -27.35 -24.52 -4.37
C PRO A 33 -27.49 -23.07 -4.85
N GLU A 34 -27.96 -22.89 -6.08
CA GLU A 34 -28.34 -21.59 -6.60
C GLU A 34 -29.59 -21.09 -5.83
N GLY A 35 -29.50 -19.95 -5.13
CA GLY A 35 -30.63 -19.30 -4.42
C GLY A 35 -30.43 -19.19 -2.90
N ILE A 36 -31.40 -18.59 -2.19
CA ILE A 36 -31.27 -18.26 -0.76
C ILE A 36 -31.02 -19.51 0.07
N HIS A 37 -29.95 -19.47 0.85
CA HIS A 37 -29.65 -20.48 1.85
C HIS A 37 -29.64 -19.83 3.23
N THR A 38 -30.17 -20.54 4.23
CA THR A 38 -30.27 -20.05 5.61
C THR A 38 -29.61 -21.01 6.58
N GLU A 39 -28.99 -20.47 7.61
CA GLU A 39 -28.29 -21.21 8.66
C GLU A 39 -28.72 -20.68 10.04
N GLY A 40 -29.10 -21.60 10.93
CA GLY A 40 -29.49 -21.29 12.31
C GLY A 40 -28.35 -21.54 13.31
N GLY A 41 -28.65 -21.45 14.60
CA GLY A 41 -27.69 -21.80 15.66
C GLY A 41 -26.70 -20.69 16.04
N PHE A 42 -26.83 -19.50 15.48
CA PHE A 42 -26.07 -18.32 15.87
C PHE A 42 -26.59 -17.74 17.19
N ALA A 43 -25.67 -17.27 18.03
CA ALA A 43 -26.07 -16.47 19.19
C ALA A 43 -26.64 -15.11 18.70
N PRO A 44 -27.66 -14.53 19.36
CA PRO A 44 -28.22 -13.23 18.97
C PRO A 44 -27.15 -12.13 18.88
N ASP A 45 -26.17 -12.16 19.79
CA ASP A 45 -25.05 -11.23 19.80
C ASP A 45 -24.17 -11.34 18.54
N GLN A 46 -23.92 -12.56 18.03
CA GLN A 46 -23.18 -12.78 16.79
C GLN A 46 -23.95 -12.25 15.58
N LEU A 47 -25.27 -12.51 15.52
CA LEU A 47 -26.11 -12.00 14.44
C LEU A 47 -26.03 -10.46 14.38
N VAL A 48 -26.19 -9.77 15.51
CA VAL A 48 -26.18 -8.31 15.51
C VAL A 48 -24.78 -7.73 15.32
N ARG A 49 -23.78 -8.16 16.09
CA ARG A 49 -22.45 -7.52 16.08
C ARG A 49 -21.58 -7.93 14.91
N ASP A 50 -21.59 -9.22 14.56
CA ASP A 50 -20.63 -9.77 13.61
C ASP A 50 -21.17 -9.76 12.18
N ILE A 51 -22.50 -9.79 12.03
CA ILE A 51 -23.18 -9.84 10.73
C ILE A 51 -23.85 -8.51 10.41
N PHE A 52 -24.79 -8.04 11.24
CA PHE A 52 -25.61 -6.88 10.89
C PHE A 52 -24.91 -5.52 11.05
N ALA A 53 -24.10 -5.36 12.10
CA ALA A 53 -23.46 -4.11 12.49
C ALA A 53 -21.92 -4.16 12.48
N LYS A 54 -21.34 -5.10 11.73
CA LYS A 54 -19.90 -5.37 11.70
C LYS A 54 -19.07 -4.07 11.59
N GLY A 55 -18.09 -3.92 12.48
CA GLY A 55 -17.28 -2.70 12.59
C GLY A 55 -17.82 -1.66 13.59
N ALA A 56 -18.95 -1.93 14.25
CA ALA A 56 -19.45 -1.12 15.37
C ALA A 56 -18.55 -1.26 16.61
N CYS A 57 -18.08 -0.10 17.10
CA CYS A 57 -17.15 0.10 18.21
C CYS A 57 -17.66 -0.30 19.62
N ASP A 58 -17.99 -1.58 19.89
CA ASP A 58 -18.60 -2.05 21.16
C ASP A 58 -19.86 -1.27 21.60
N ASN A 59 -20.42 -0.48 20.68
CA ASN A 59 -21.52 0.45 20.93
C ASN A 59 -22.89 -0.22 20.83
N ILE A 60 -22.92 -1.54 20.73
CA ILE A 60 -24.13 -2.36 20.79
C ILE A 60 -23.99 -3.22 22.05
N TYR A 61 -25.08 -3.46 22.78
CA TYR A 61 -25.08 -4.32 23.96
C TYR A 61 -26.49 -4.77 24.31
N ASN A 62 -26.59 -5.66 25.30
CA ASN A 62 -27.87 -6.25 25.75
C ASN A 62 -28.66 -6.94 24.62
N VAL A 63 -27.98 -7.59 23.68
CA VAL A 63 -28.63 -8.28 22.54
C VAL A 63 -29.40 -9.51 23.02
N LYS A 64 -30.66 -9.64 22.63
CA LYS A 64 -31.56 -10.75 22.98
C LYS A 64 -32.47 -11.13 21.82
N ALA A 65 -32.68 -12.44 21.64
CA ALA A 65 -33.71 -12.95 20.75
C ALA A 65 -35.11 -12.86 21.40
N LEU A 66 -36.12 -12.72 20.56
CA LEU A 66 -37.54 -12.75 20.89
C LEU A 66 -38.19 -13.90 20.13
N GLY A 67 -39.04 -14.67 20.80
CA GLY A 67 -39.75 -15.78 20.18
C GLY A 67 -38.89 -17.03 19.94
N PRO A 68 -39.41 -17.98 19.13
CA PRO A 68 -38.73 -19.22 18.75
C PRO A 68 -37.37 -19.01 18.07
N SER A 69 -36.37 -19.82 18.44
CA SER A 69 -35.01 -19.73 17.86
C SER A 69 -34.93 -20.19 16.40
N ASP A 70 -35.85 -21.05 15.97
CA ASP A 70 -35.85 -21.63 14.62
C ASP A 70 -36.32 -20.63 13.55
N GLY A 71 -36.92 -19.51 13.97
CA GLY A 71 -37.29 -18.38 13.10
C GLY A 71 -36.21 -17.30 12.98
N LEU A 72 -35.05 -17.47 13.62
CA LEU A 72 -33.97 -16.48 13.63
C LEU A 72 -32.67 -17.11 13.10
N GLY A 73 -31.99 -16.43 12.16
CA GLY A 73 -30.71 -16.93 11.67
C GLY A 73 -30.00 -16.02 10.67
N PHE A 74 -29.01 -16.61 10.00
CA PHE A 74 -28.26 -15.99 8.91
C PHE A 74 -28.79 -16.47 7.55
N PHE A 75 -28.71 -15.63 6.52
CA PHE A 75 -28.92 -16.04 5.14
C PHE A 75 -27.80 -15.56 4.23
N GLU A 76 -27.61 -16.27 3.12
CA GLU A 76 -26.67 -15.95 2.03
C GLU A 76 -27.28 -16.29 0.66
N ASN A 77 -26.59 -15.87 -0.40
CA ASN A 77 -26.97 -16.07 -1.82
C ASN A 77 -28.31 -15.42 -2.24
N GLY A 78 -28.73 -14.35 -1.55
CA GLY A 78 -29.98 -13.62 -1.85
C GLY A 78 -29.88 -12.55 -2.95
N GLU A 79 -28.69 -12.25 -3.47
CA GLU A 79 -28.47 -11.16 -4.43
C GLU A 79 -29.33 -11.34 -5.69
N SER A 80 -29.41 -12.58 -6.17
CA SER A 80 -30.16 -12.93 -7.38
C SER A 80 -31.69 -12.99 -7.21
N SER A 81 -32.19 -12.88 -5.98
CA SER A 81 -33.63 -12.89 -5.66
C SER A 81 -34.10 -11.58 -5.04
N ILE A 82 -33.74 -11.35 -3.78
CA ILE A 82 -34.18 -10.19 -2.98
C ILE A 82 -33.25 -8.98 -3.13
N GLY A 83 -32.15 -9.11 -3.87
CA GLY A 83 -31.16 -8.04 -4.08
C GLY A 83 -30.31 -7.71 -2.85
N ILE A 84 -30.33 -8.59 -1.85
CA ILE A 84 -29.46 -8.56 -0.67
C ILE A 84 -28.69 -9.87 -0.67
N ASN A 85 -27.36 -9.81 -0.80
CA ASN A 85 -26.54 -11.01 -0.89
C ASN A 85 -26.57 -11.86 0.39
N SER A 86 -26.43 -11.26 1.57
CA SER A 86 -26.40 -11.96 2.85
C SER A 86 -26.87 -11.06 4.00
N GLY A 87 -27.21 -11.67 5.16
CA GLY A 87 -27.75 -10.92 6.28
C GLY A 87 -28.43 -11.75 7.37
N ILE A 88 -29.23 -11.09 8.21
CA ILE A 88 -30.09 -11.76 9.22
C ILE A 88 -31.47 -12.01 8.61
N ILE A 89 -32.07 -13.16 8.91
CA ILE A 89 -33.47 -13.45 8.64
C ILE A 89 -34.25 -13.55 9.97
N LEU A 90 -35.40 -12.87 10.03
CA LEU A 90 -36.45 -13.03 11.03
C LEU A 90 -37.65 -13.64 10.32
N ALA A 91 -38.15 -14.79 10.74
CA ALA A 91 -39.25 -15.49 10.09
C ALA A 91 -40.27 -16.01 11.11
N THR A 92 -41.54 -16.01 10.71
CA THR A 92 -42.66 -16.51 11.55
C THR A 92 -42.78 -18.03 11.53
N GLY A 93 -42.20 -18.68 10.52
CA GLY A 93 -41.92 -20.12 10.50
C GLY A 93 -40.42 -20.46 10.52
N PRO A 94 -40.04 -21.75 10.41
CA PRO A 94 -38.64 -22.17 10.34
C PRO A 94 -37.89 -21.47 9.21
N ILE A 95 -36.72 -20.88 9.48
CA ILE A 95 -35.94 -20.14 8.46
C ILE A 95 -35.59 -20.99 7.22
N SER A 96 -35.51 -22.32 7.39
CA SER A 96 -35.30 -23.27 6.29
C SER A 96 -36.43 -23.26 5.25
N HIS A 97 -37.59 -22.71 5.58
CA HIS A 97 -38.69 -22.53 4.64
C HIS A 97 -38.40 -21.45 3.60
N ALA A 98 -37.42 -20.57 3.80
CA ALA A 98 -36.99 -19.61 2.78
C ALA A 98 -36.21 -20.25 1.61
N HIS A 99 -35.74 -21.49 1.76
CA HIS A 99 -34.89 -22.17 0.76
C HIS A 99 -35.63 -22.40 -0.57
N PRO A 100 -34.96 -22.25 -1.72
CA PRO A 100 -35.53 -22.60 -3.02
C PRO A 100 -35.74 -24.11 -3.20
N PRO A 101 -36.53 -24.52 -4.20
CA PRO A 101 -37.35 -23.66 -5.06
C PRO A 101 -38.72 -23.35 -4.43
N ASN A 102 -39.37 -22.25 -4.85
CA ASN A 102 -40.80 -21.98 -4.64
C ASN A 102 -41.65 -23.12 -5.25
N ASN A 103 -41.94 -24.12 -4.42
CA ASN A 103 -42.60 -25.34 -4.82
C ASN A 103 -43.88 -25.63 -4.04
N ALA A 104 -44.18 -24.81 -3.04
CA ALA A 104 -45.45 -24.77 -2.32
C ALA A 104 -46.17 -23.47 -2.65
N ASP A 105 -47.49 -23.51 -2.77
CA ASP A 105 -48.34 -22.31 -2.98
C ASP A 105 -48.73 -21.66 -1.63
N ASP A 106 -48.29 -22.26 -0.52
CA ASP A 106 -48.90 -22.16 0.81
C ASP A 106 -47.91 -22.79 1.82
N LYS A 107 -46.63 -22.35 1.83
CA LYS A 107 -45.63 -22.90 2.76
C LYS A 107 -45.93 -22.45 4.19
N SER A 108 -45.94 -23.41 5.13
CA SER A 108 -46.47 -23.19 6.47
C SER A 108 -45.61 -23.76 7.58
N GLY A 109 -45.46 -23.01 8.67
CA GLY A 109 -44.72 -23.40 9.87
C GLY A 109 -45.26 -22.76 11.16
N ASN A 110 -46.06 -23.50 11.92
CA ASN A 110 -46.64 -23.01 13.17
C ASN A 110 -45.78 -23.37 14.40
N PHE A 111 -45.26 -22.37 15.10
CA PHE A 111 -44.43 -22.57 16.30
C PHE A 111 -45.24 -22.84 17.57
N ASN A 112 -46.57 -22.69 17.55
CA ASN A 112 -47.47 -22.78 18.70
C ASN A 112 -47.02 -21.89 19.88
N ALA A 113 -46.30 -20.82 19.59
CA ALA A 113 -45.88 -19.86 20.61
C ALA A 113 -47.08 -18.96 20.96
N SER A 114 -47.22 -18.57 22.23
CA SER A 114 -48.19 -17.53 22.60
C SER A 114 -47.66 -16.17 22.09
N GLY A 115 -47.80 -15.92 20.79
CA GLY A 115 -47.16 -14.86 20.01
C GLY A 115 -47.76 -13.46 20.14
N GLU A 116 -48.36 -13.09 21.28
CA GLU A 116 -48.86 -11.72 21.45
C GLU A 116 -47.70 -10.73 21.71
N ASP A 117 -47.16 -10.11 20.66
CA ASP A 117 -46.31 -8.92 20.79
C ASP A 117 -47.18 -7.64 20.91
N PRO A 118 -46.96 -6.82 21.95
CA PRO A 118 -47.82 -5.67 22.24
C PRO A 118 -47.74 -4.55 21.20
N ASP A 119 -46.63 -4.42 20.47
CA ASP A 119 -46.45 -3.37 19.47
C ASP A 119 -46.92 -3.82 18.09
N LEU A 120 -46.69 -5.09 17.71
CA LEU A 120 -47.29 -5.66 16.49
C LEU A 120 -48.82 -5.66 16.55
N LYS A 121 -49.42 -5.84 17.74
CA LYS A 121 -50.87 -5.75 17.94
C LYS A 121 -51.46 -4.39 17.57
N LEU A 122 -50.65 -3.32 17.61
CA LEU A 122 -51.08 -1.98 17.17
C LEU A 122 -51.06 -1.82 15.64
N LEU A 123 -50.35 -2.72 14.93
CA LEU A 123 -50.25 -2.75 13.47
C LEU A 123 -51.23 -3.77 12.85
N ALA A 124 -51.49 -4.87 13.57
CA ALA A 124 -52.25 -6.01 13.10
C ALA A 124 -53.75 -5.73 12.95
N THR A 125 -54.38 -6.36 11.96
CA THR A 125 -55.85 -6.36 11.74
C THR A 125 -56.58 -7.46 12.53
N GLY A 126 -55.83 -8.36 13.17
CA GLY A 126 -56.32 -9.51 13.92
C GLY A 126 -55.35 -9.93 15.03
N PRO A 127 -55.55 -11.13 15.63
CA PRO A 127 -54.59 -11.71 16.58
C PRO A 127 -53.20 -11.90 15.96
N VAL A 128 -52.14 -11.64 16.73
CA VAL A 128 -50.75 -11.86 16.31
C VAL A 128 -50.28 -13.23 16.77
N HIS A 129 -49.62 -13.96 15.88
CA HIS A 129 -49.07 -15.29 16.11
C HIS A 129 -47.58 -15.34 15.76
N ASP A 130 -46.88 -16.32 16.34
CA ASP A 130 -45.50 -16.69 16.00
C ASP A 130 -44.51 -15.52 15.86
N ALA A 131 -44.64 -14.55 16.77
CA ALA A 131 -43.78 -13.38 16.81
C ALA A 131 -42.31 -13.75 17.08
N VAL A 132 -41.44 -13.44 16.12
CA VAL A 132 -40.00 -13.70 16.16
C VAL A 132 -39.23 -12.41 15.95
N GLY A 133 -38.14 -12.21 16.69
CA GLY A 133 -37.38 -10.97 16.61
C GLY A 133 -36.06 -10.94 17.36
N ILE A 134 -35.46 -9.76 17.36
CA ILE A 134 -34.24 -9.44 18.09
C ILE A 134 -34.32 -8.03 18.69
N GLU A 135 -33.82 -7.85 19.90
CA GLU A 135 -33.72 -6.56 20.55
C GLU A 135 -32.30 -6.31 21.07
N PHE A 136 -31.88 -5.05 21.07
CA PHE A 136 -30.58 -4.63 21.61
C PHE A 136 -30.56 -3.14 21.92
N ASP A 137 -29.63 -2.76 22.79
CA ASP A 137 -29.29 -1.38 23.04
C ASP A 137 -28.09 -0.97 22.18
N PHE A 138 -28.06 0.29 21.74
CA PHE A 138 -26.91 0.83 21.03
C PHE A 138 -26.70 2.33 21.29
N VAL A 139 -25.46 2.79 21.03
CA VAL A 139 -25.03 4.18 21.15
C VAL A 139 -24.57 4.67 19.76
N PRO A 140 -25.33 5.55 19.08
CA PRO A 140 -24.97 6.02 17.76
C PRO A 140 -23.82 7.02 17.83
N LEU A 141 -22.91 6.93 16.87
CA LEU A 141 -21.80 7.84 16.63
C LEU A 141 -22.20 9.06 15.80
N ASP A 142 -23.27 8.94 14.99
CA ASP A 142 -23.81 10.03 14.17
C ASP A 142 -25.32 10.23 14.43
N SER A 143 -25.87 11.31 13.87
CA SER A 143 -27.27 11.71 14.04
C SER A 143 -28.24 10.90 13.18
N PHE A 144 -27.70 10.12 12.23
CA PHE A 144 -28.46 9.26 11.35
C PHE A 144 -27.94 7.84 11.49
N VAL A 145 -28.84 6.92 11.84
CA VAL A 145 -28.57 5.48 11.83
C VAL A 145 -29.46 4.86 10.78
N THR A 146 -28.89 4.00 9.95
CA THR A 146 -29.60 3.36 8.84
C THR A 146 -29.37 1.87 8.82
N PHE A 147 -30.29 1.14 8.20
CA PHE A 147 -30.09 -0.24 7.76
C PHE A 147 -31.04 -0.60 6.64
N ARG A 148 -30.71 -1.65 5.88
CA ARG A 148 -31.47 -2.05 4.69
C ARG A 148 -32.17 -3.39 4.91
N TYR A 149 -33.37 -3.53 4.34
CA TYR A 149 -34.19 -4.71 4.55
C TYR A 149 -35.17 -5.01 3.40
N VAL A 150 -35.64 -6.26 3.36
CA VAL A 150 -36.73 -6.75 2.49
C VAL A 150 -37.73 -7.53 3.33
N PHE A 151 -39.02 -7.37 3.05
CA PHE A 151 -40.10 -8.16 3.65
C PHE A 151 -40.69 -9.12 2.62
N ALA A 152 -40.92 -10.38 2.99
CA ALA A 152 -41.42 -11.46 2.14
C ALA A 152 -42.53 -12.24 2.84
N SER A 153 -43.43 -12.86 2.07
CA SER A 153 -44.54 -13.65 2.61
C SER A 153 -45.08 -14.65 1.60
N GLU A 154 -45.62 -15.78 2.09
CA GLU A 154 -46.42 -16.76 1.35
C GLU A 154 -47.88 -16.31 1.16
N GLU A 155 -48.32 -15.27 1.87
CA GLU A 155 -49.69 -14.76 1.75
C GLU A 155 -49.92 -13.90 0.48
N TYR A 156 -48.82 -13.56 -0.20
CA TYR A 156 -48.92 -12.88 -1.48
C TYR A 156 -49.31 -13.89 -2.57
N CYS A 157 -50.25 -13.59 -3.45
CA CYS A 157 -50.92 -12.31 -3.64
C CYS A 157 -52.39 -12.32 -3.16
N GLU A 158 -52.95 -13.49 -2.86
CA GLU A 158 -54.38 -13.73 -2.69
C GLU A 158 -54.97 -13.18 -1.40
N PHE A 159 -54.16 -13.02 -0.36
CA PHE A 159 -54.60 -12.53 0.94
C PHE A 159 -54.33 -11.04 1.12
N ALA A 160 -53.69 -10.40 0.14
CA ALA A 160 -53.55 -8.95 0.11
C ALA A 160 -54.94 -8.27 0.13
N GLY A 161 -55.16 -7.43 1.14
CA GLY A 161 -56.40 -6.71 1.42
C GLY A 161 -57.36 -7.45 2.36
N SER A 162 -56.95 -8.60 2.90
CA SER A 162 -57.75 -9.41 3.81
C SER A 162 -57.43 -9.13 5.29
N GLN A 163 -58.02 -9.92 6.19
CA GLN A 163 -57.72 -9.88 7.62
C GLN A 163 -56.39 -10.57 7.98
N TYR A 164 -55.88 -11.41 7.07
CA TYR A 164 -54.57 -12.05 7.15
C TYR A 164 -53.56 -11.09 6.53
N ASN A 165 -52.81 -10.43 7.40
CA ASN A 165 -51.98 -9.29 7.07
C ASN A 165 -50.80 -9.29 8.01
N ASP A 166 -49.87 -10.19 7.76
CA ASP A 166 -48.65 -10.31 8.51
C ASP A 166 -47.92 -8.97 8.58
N VAL A 167 -47.37 -8.71 9.77
CA VAL A 167 -46.77 -7.42 10.12
C VAL A 167 -45.38 -7.61 10.70
N PHE A 168 -44.55 -6.61 10.49
CA PHE A 168 -43.30 -6.47 11.22
C PHE A 168 -43.13 -5.02 11.66
N GLY A 169 -42.21 -4.81 12.60
CA GLY A 169 -41.89 -3.49 13.10
C GLY A 169 -40.44 -3.37 13.55
N PHE A 170 -39.91 -2.16 13.37
CA PHE A 170 -38.62 -1.72 13.90
C PHE A 170 -38.89 -0.64 14.93
N PHE A 171 -39.08 -1.05 16.18
CA PHE A 171 -39.48 -0.19 17.28
C PHE A 171 -38.26 0.38 17.98
N ILE A 172 -38.05 1.68 17.83
CA ILE A 172 -36.95 2.41 18.46
C ILE A 172 -37.46 3.24 19.63
N SER A 173 -36.77 3.20 20.78
CA SER A 173 -37.05 4.05 21.94
C SER A 173 -35.77 4.63 22.53
N GLY A 174 -35.86 5.81 23.15
CA GLY A 174 -34.71 6.49 23.74
C GLY A 174 -34.91 8.01 23.84
N PRO A 175 -33.84 8.76 24.19
CA PRO A 175 -33.90 10.22 24.34
C PRO A 175 -34.45 10.92 23.09
N GLY A 176 -35.42 11.81 23.27
CA GLY A 176 -36.02 12.61 22.18
C GLY A 176 -37.10 11.91 21.35
N ILE A 177 -37.34 10.61 21.58
CA ILE A 177 -38.39 9.82 20.91
C ILE A 177 -39.64 9.81 21.82
N ASN A 178 -40.83 10.03 21.25
CA ASN A 178 -42.08 10.06 22.01
C ASN A 178 -43.25 9.57 21.16
N GLY A 179 -43.14 8.34 20.68
CA GLY A 179 -44.17 7.67 19.88
C GLY A 179 -45.20 6.90 20.72
N THR A 180 -46.07 6.18 20.01
CA THR A 180 -47.24 5.48 20.56
C THR A 180 -46.97 4.03 20.96
N PHE A 181 -45.81 3.49 20.63
CA PHE A 181 -45.44 2.09 20.92
C PHE A 181 -44.83 1.97 22.32
N SER A 182 -44.56 0.74 22.75
CA SER A 182 -43.97 0.43 24.05
C SER A 182 -42.72 1.27 24.32
N ASN A 183 -42.51 1.64 25.59
CA ASN A 183 -41.44 2.56 26.00
C ASN A 183 -41.45 3.93 25.30
N LYS A 184 -42.62 4.38 24.82
CA LYS A 184 -42.79 5.59 24.00
C LYS A 184 -42.00 5.52 22.69
N GLY A 185 -41.85 4.32 22.15
CA GLY A 185 -41.11 4.09 20.92
C GLY A 185 -41.87 4.49 19.67
N GLU A 186 -41.15 4.55 18.56
CA GLU A 186 -41.65 4.80 17.20
C GLU A 186 -41.30 3.61 16.30
N ASN A 187 -42.16 3.30 15.32
CA ASN A 187 -41.86 2.29 14.30
C ASN A 187 -41.26 2.96 13.06
N VAL A 188 -40.05 2.55 12.66
CA VAL A 188 -39.32 3.10 11.51
C VAL A 188 -39.40 2.25 10.25
N ALA A 189 -40.19 1.17 10.26
CA ALA A 189 -40.49 0.34 9.08
C ALA A 189 -41.55 1.01 8.17
N LEU A 190 -41.17 2.10 7.50
CA LEU A 190 -42.06 2.93 6.69
C LEU A 190 -41.88 2.71 5.19
N ILE A 191 -42.97 2.82 4.43
CA ILE A 191 -42.91 2.86 2.96
C ILE A 191 -42.23 4.17 2.53
N PRO A 192 -41.22 4.14 1.64
CA PRO A 192 -40.45 5.32 1.25
C PRO A 192 -41.33 6.51 0.84
N GLY A 193 -41.10 7.66 1.46
CA GLY A 193 -41.83 8.91 1.17
C GLY A 193 -43.23 9.00 1.80
N THR A 194 -43.61 8.07 2.68
CA THR A 194 -44.92 8.06 3.36
C THR A 194 -44.77 7.91 4.88
N SER A 195 -45.88 8.00 5.59
CA SER A 195 -45.98 7.65 7.03
C SER A 195 -46.69 6.31 7.25
N SER A 196 -46.87 5.51 6.20
CA SER A 196 -47.52 4.20 6.28
C SER A 196 -46.49 3.13 6.59
N PHE A 197 -46.84 2.19 7.47
CA PHE A 197 -46.00 1.03 7.78
C PHE A 197 -46.01 0.02 6.64
N VAL A 198 -44.92 -0.74 6.53
CA VAL A 198 -44.81 -1.85 5.57
C VAL A 198 -45.49 -3.10 6.15
N ALA A 199 -46.37 -3.69 5.36
CA ALA A 199 -47.14 -4.91 5.60
C ALA A 199 -47.75 -5.36 4.28
N ILE A 200 -48.28 -6.59 4.23
CA ILE A 200 -48.90 -7.18 3.03
C ILE A 200 -49.99 -6.28 2.44
N ASN A 201 -50.88 -5.74 3.28
CA ASN A 201 -51.97 -4.87 2.83
C ASN A 201 -51.50 -3.51 2.30
N SER A 202 -50.27 -3.12 2.61
CA SER A 202 -49.72 -1.80 2.30
C SER A 202 -48.76 -1.80 1.11
N VAL A 203 -48.13 -2.94 0.79
CA VAL A 203 -47.24 -3.13 -0.37
C VAL A 203 -47.58 -4.46 -1.04
N ASN A 204 -48.25 -4.42 -2.18
CA ASN A 204 -48.69 -5.60 -2.91
C ASN A 204 -48.93 -5.27 -4.40
N HIS A 205 -49.52 -6.21 -5.14
CA HIS A 205 -49.75 -6.08 -6.58
C HIS A 205 -50.70 -4.94 -7.01
N TYR A 206 -51.50 -4.36 -6.11
CA TYR A 206 -52.41 -3.26 -6.43
C TYR A 206 -52.28 -2.02 -5.51
N VAL A 207 -51.62 -2.13 -4.35
CA VAL A 207 -51.28 -1.02 -3.45
C VAL A 207 -49.77 -0.87 -3.41
N ASN A 208 -49.24 0.33 -3.72
CA ASN A 208 -47.80 0.60 -3.74
C ASN A 208 -46.97 -0.40 -4.59
N SER A 209 -47.56 -0.89 -5.68
CA SER A 209 -47.02 -1.99 -6.50
C SER A 209 -45.67 -1.73 -7.14
N SER A 210 -45.21 -0.49 -7.22
CA SER A 210 -43.84 -0.15 -7.64
C SER A 210 -42.76 -0.67 -6.69
N TYR A 211 -43.13 -0.97 -5.44
CA TYR A 211 -42.24 -1.52 -4.41
C TYR A 211 -42.45 -3.01 -4.18
N TYR A 212 -43.40 -3.64 -4.88
CA TYR A 212 -43.68 -5.07 -4.78
C TYR A 212 -42.93 -5.84 -5.87
N VAL A 213 -42.31 -6.94 -5.49
CA VAL A 213 -41.64 -7.90 -6.37
C VAL A 213 -42.43 -9.20 -6.31
N ARG A 214 -42.79 -9.69 -7.50
CA ARG A 214 -43.67 -10.83 -7.68
C ARG A 214 -42.86 -12.11 -7.75
N ASN A 215 -43.31 -13.15 -7.05
CA ASN A 215 -42.77 -14.50 -7.16
C ASN A 215 -43.88 -15.57 -7.09
N GLU A 216 -45.13 -15.20 -7.33
CA GLU A 216 -46.28 -16.07 -7.07
C GLU A 216 -46.29 -17.27 -8.01
N ARG A 217 -46.74 -18.42 -7.52
CA ARG A 217 -46.98 -19.58 -8.36
C ARG A 217 -48.21 -19.38 -9.24
N LYS A 218 -48.34 -20.23 -10.27
CA LYS A 218 -49.40 -20.09 -11.28
C LYS A 218 -50.80 -20.05 -10.65
N LYS A 219 -51.05 -20.89 -9.65
CA LYS A 219 -52.35 -20.99 -8.98
C LYS A 219 -52.74 -19.66 -8.35
N ASP A 220 -51.83 -19.04 -7.62
CA ASP A 220 -52.12 -17.86 -6.81
C ASP A 220 -52.12 -16.60 -7.67
N ARG A 221 -51.19 -16.52 -8.62
CA ARG A 221 -51.25 -15.56 -9.73
C ARG A 221 -52.61 -15.57 -10.44
N ASP A 222 -53.14 -16.75 -10.78
CA ASP A 222 -54.41 -16.89 -11.49
C ASP A 222 -55.58 -16.46 -10.58
N LYS A 223 -55.53 -16.70 -9.25
CA LYS A 223 -56.51 -16.17 -8.27
C LYS A 223 -56.51 -14.64 -8.24
N CYS A 224 -55.34 -14.01 -8.29
CA CYS A 224 -55.18 -12.56 -8.25
C CYS A 224 -55.41 -11.88 -9.61
N GLY A 225 -55.67 -12.65 -10.68
CA GLY A 225 -55.86 -12.11 -12.02
C GLY A 225 -54.60 -11.49 -12.63
N LEU A 226 -53.42 -11.93 -12.20
CA LEU A 226 -52.13 -11.36 -12.62
C LEU A 226 -51.61 -12.02 -13.91
N PRO A 227 -50.90 -11.28 -14.77
CA PRO A 227 -50.27 -11.85 -15.96
C PRO A 227 -49.10 -12.76 -15.59
N ALA A 228 -48.72 -13.63 -16.54
CA ALA A 228 -47.54 -14.48 -16.41
C ALA A 228 -46.27 -13.64 -16.12
N LEU A 229 -45.37 -14.21 -15.33
CA LEU A 229 -44.12 -13.57 -14.94
C LEU A 229 -43.10 -13.64 -16.08
N ASP A 230 -42.50 -12.51 -16.43
CA ASP A 230 -41.41 -12.43 -17.41
C ASP A 230 -40.07 -12.90 -16.81
N VAL A 231 -39.89 -12.67 -15.49
CA VAL A 231 -38.77 -13.14 -14.67
C VAL A 231 -39.37 -13.76 -13.42
N SER A 232 -38.98 -14.99 -13.10
CA SER A 232 -39.41 -15.69 -11.89
C SER A 232 -38.20 -15.97 -11.00
N TYR A 233 -38.42 -15.85 -9.69
CA TYR A 233 -37.44 -16.21 -8.66
C TYR A 233 -37.77 -17.55 -8.01
N HIS A 234 -38.62 -18.37 -8.66
CA HIS A 234 -39.03 -19.68 -8.14
C HIS A 234 -37.84 -20.58 -7.83
N ASP A 235 -36.79 -20.58 -8.65
CA ASP A 235 -35.60 -21.39 -8.36
C ASP A 235 -34.66 -20.75 -7.32
N LYS A 236 -35.03 -19.60 -6.73
CA LYS A 236 -34.14 -18.76 -5.93
C LYS A 236 -34.66 -18.43 -4.52
N ILE A 237 -35.96 -18.48 -4.27
CA ILE A 237 -36.59 -18.26 -2.96
C ILE A 237 -37.99 -18.89 -2.92
N GLN A 238 -38.44 -19.36 -1.76
CA GLN A 238 -39.76 -19.98 -1.57
C GLN A 238 -40.93 -18.98 -1.55
N TYR A 239 -40.81 -17.83 -0.87
CA TYR A 239 -41.89 -16.85 -0.73
C TYR A 239 -42.54 -16.40 -2.04
N ASP A 240 -43.87 -16.29 -2.06
CA ASP A 240 -44.65 -15.90 -3.24
C ASP A 240 -44.57 -14.40 -3.59
N GLY A 241 -44.16 -13.57 -2.65
CA GLY A 241 -43.92 -12.15 -2.93
C GLY A 241 -43.01 -11.50 -1.90
N PHE A 242 -42.35 -10.42 -2.31
CA PHE A 242 -41.48 -9.65 -1.43
C PHE A 242 -41.36 -8.19 -1.84
N THR A 243 -40.88 -7.32 -0.95
CA THR A 243 -40.67 -5.91 -1.26
C THR A 243 -39.35 -5.70 -2.00
N LYS A 244 -39.22 -4.57 -2.70
CA LYS A 244 -37.90 -4.00 -3.00
C LYS A 244 -37.17 -3.66 -1.70
N ILE A 245 -35.86 -3.48 -1.81
CA ILE A 245 -35.03 -3.11 -0.67
C ILE A 245 -35.45 -1.73 -0.17
N PHE A 246 -35.75 -1.65 1.12
CA PHE A 246 -36.01 -0.42 1.84
C PHE A 246 -34.86 -0.09 2.78
N THR A 247 -34.72 1.20 3.08
CA THR A 247 -33.76 1.70 4.08
C THR A 247 -34.54 2.27 5.25
N ALA A 248 -34.41 1.68 6.42
CA ALA A 248 -34.88 2.29 7.66
C ALA A 248 -33.92 3.43 8.03
N LEU A 249 -34.48 4.60 8.39
CA LEU A 249 -33.72 5.79 8.78
C LEU A 249 -34.14 6.22 10.18
N LEU A 250 -33.18 6.25 11.09
CA LEU A 250 -33.36 6.66 12.48
C LEU A 250 -32.63 8.00 12.67
N LYS A 251 -33.35 9.00 13.15
CA LYS A 251 -32.77 10.33 13.43
C LYS A 251 -32.56 10.49 14.93
N LEU A 252 -31.33 10.33 15.37
CA LEU A 252 -30.96 10.16 16.78
C LEU A 252 -29.99 11.26 17.22
N ALA A 253 -29.90 11.50 18.53
CA ALA A 253 -28.80 12.26 19.11
C ALA A 253 -27.57 11.34 19.32
N PRO A 254 -26.37 11.69 18.81
CA PRO A 254 -25.15 10.92 19.02
C PRO A 254 -24.79 10.76 20.50
N CYS A 255 -24.04 9.70 20.82
CA CYS A 255 -23.55 9.37 22.16
C CYS A 255 -24.65 9.30 23.25
N GLN A 256 -25.85 8.86 22.87
CA GLN A 256 -26.95 8.54 23.78
C GLN A 256 -27.35 7.08 23.61
N THR A 257 -27.89 6.44 24.63
CA THR A 257 -28.37 5.06 24.53
C THR A 257 -29.78 5.01 23.94
N TYR A 258 -29.97 4.17 22.93
CA TYR A 258 -31.27 3.82 22.37
C TYR A 258 -31.48 2.31 22.41
N HIS A 259 -32.75 1.92 22.43
CA HIS A 259 -33.17 0.52 22.42
C HIS A 259 -33.97 0.25 21.14
N LEU A 260 -33.49 -0.70 20.33
CA LEU A 260 -34.13 -1.11 19.07
C LEU A 260 -34.64 -2.53 19.20
N ARG A 261 -35.91 -2.72 18.85
CA ARG A 261 -36.58 -4.01 18.79
C ARG A 261 -37.12 -4.26 17.39
N MET A 262 -36.72 -5.38 16.78
CA MET A 262 -37.09 -5.79 15.44
C MET A 262 -37.87 -7.09 15.53
N VAL A 263 -39.12 -7.12 15.08
CA VAL A 263 -39.99 -8.29 15.24
C VAL A 263 -40.94 -8.42 14.06
N VAL A 264 -41.20 -9.66 13.63
CA VAL A 264 -42.20 -10.06 12.62
C VAL A 264 -43.18 -11.03 13.26
N GLY A 265 -44.44 -11.04 12.83
CA GLY A 265 -45.46 -11.95 13.32
C GLY A 265 -46.62 -12.13 12.34
N ASP A 266 -47.21 -13.32 12.37
CA ASP A 266 -48.37 -13.66 11.56
C ASP A 266 -49.62 -12.99 12.11
N VAL A 267 -50.59 -12.71 11.25
CA VAL A 267 -51.85 -12.08 11.66
C VAL A 267 -53.07 -12.86 11.20
N GLY A 268 -53.97 -13.15 12.14
CA GLY A 268 -55.23 -13.82 11.86
C GLY A 268 -55.16 -15.33 12.02
N ASP A 269 -54.10 -15.97 11.51
CA ASP A 269 -53.70 -17.33 11.83
C ASP A 269 -52.17 -17.43 12.03
N ALA A 270 -51.68 -18.66 12.16
CA ALA A 270 -50.28 -18.99 12.44
C ALA A 270 -49.74 -19.97 11.40
N ASP A 271 -50.36 -20.00 10.21
CA ASP A 271 -50.12 -21.05 9.24
C ASP A 271 -49.20 -20.57 8.11
N TYR A 272 -49.31 -19.37 7.56
CA TYR A 272 -48.48 -18.96 6.41
C TYR A 272 -47.26 -18.14 6.80
N ASP A 273 -46.09 -18.55 6.32
CA ASP A 273 -44.83 -17.96 6.79
C ASP A 273 -44.55 -16.62 6.12
N SER A 274 -44.00 -15.71 6.93
CA SER A 274 -43.50 -14.39 6.54
C SER A 274 -42.08 -14.18 7.07
N ALA A 275 -41.28 -13.37 6.36
CA ALA A 275 -39.92 -13.07 6.78
C ALA A 275 -39.45 -11.65 6.48
N VAL A 276 -38.56 -11.16 7.35
CA VAL A 276 -37.78 -9.93 7.17
C VAL A 276 -36.31 -10.30 7.00
N PHE A 277 -35.73 -9.89 5.87
CA PHE A 277 -34.31 -10.03 5.56
C PHE A 277 -33.62 -8.70 5.83
N LEU A 278 -32.64 -8.68 6.73
CA LEU A 278 -31.83 -7.50 7.10
C LEU A 278 -30.43 -7.65 6.48
N GLU A 279 -29.99 -6.69 5.67
CA GLU A 279 -28.70 -6.76 4.98
C GLU A 279 -27.50 -6.75 5.93
N ALA A 280 -26.55 -7.66 5.71
CA ALA A 280 -25.28 -7.71 6.45
C ALA A 280 -24.51 -6.39 6.33
N GLU A 281 -23.87 -5.98 7.43
CA GLU A 281 -23.08 -4.76 7.55
C GLU A 281 -23.87 -3.46 7.25
N SER A 282 -25.20 -3.53 7.14
CA SER A 282 -26.02 -2.36 6.80
C SER A 282 -26.42 -1.52 8.02
N PHE A 283 -26.31 -2.06 9.25
CA PHE A 283 -26.62 -1.32 10.49
C PHE A 283 -25.52 -0.32 10.83
N ASN A 284 -25.62 0.84 10.21
CA ASN A 284 -24.65 1.92 10.36
C ASN A 284 -25.03 2.79 11.56
N ILE A 285 -24.35 2.59 12.69
CA ILE A 285 -24.51 3.44 13.89
C ILE A 285 -23.76 4.78 13.78
N GLY A 286 -23.04 5.03 12.69
CA GLY A 286 -22.23 6.20 12.38
C GLY A 286 -20.83 5.78 11.90
N ASP A 287 -20.31 6.52 10.92
CA ASP A 287 -19.15 6.11 10.12
C ASP A 287 -17.80 6.33 10.81
N VAL A 288 -16.85 5.42 10.54
CA VAL A 288 -15.42 5.68 10.82
C VAL A 288 -14.94 6.79 9.88
N VAL A 289 -14.47 7.88 10.47
CA VAL A 289 -13.85 8.99 9.74
C VAL A 289 -12.36 8.97 9.98
N SER A 290 -11.57 9.12 8.91
CA SER A 290 -10.13 9.34 8.99
C SER A 290 -9.77 10.79 8.73
N LEU A 291 -8.65 11.21 9.29
CA LEU A 291 -8.15 12.57 9.27
C LEU A 291 -6.75 12.60 8.66
N ASN A 292 -6.56 13.38 7.60
CA ASN A 292 -5.29 13.51 6.90
C ASN A 292 -4.86 14.98 6.76
N PRO A 293 -3.58 15.33 6.93
CA PRO A 293 -3.12 16.69 6.69
C PRO A 293 -2.91 16.96 5.19
N GLY A 294 -3.12 18.20 4.78
CA GLY A 294 -2.72 18.74 3.49
C GLY A 294 -1.26 19.21 3.46
N PRO A 295 -0.84 19.97 2.43
CA PRO A 295 0.49 20.58 2.39
C PRO A 295 0.67 21.57 3.55
N SER A 296 1.93 21.82 3.93
CA SER A 296 2.26 22.82 4.97
C SER A 296 1.72 24.20 4.62
N SER A 297 1.33 24.94 5.65
CA SER A 297 0.90 26.33 5.53
C SER A 297 2.12 27.24 5.72
N THR A 298 2.24 28.28 4.92
CA THR A 298 3.24 29.35 5.11
C THR A 298 2.52 30.62 5.48
N GLU A 299 2.92 31.21 6.60
CA GLU A 299 2.24 32.35 7.20
C GLU A 299 2.12 33.54 6.26
N GLY A 300 0.90 34.07 6.14
CA GLY A 300 0.58 35.19 5.24
C GLY A 300 0.75 34.90 3.76
N CYS A 301 1.02 33.64 3.37
CA CYS A 301 1.26 33.29 1.97
C CYS A 301 0.32 32.19 1.45
N ASN A 302 0.28 31.02 2.10
CA ASN A 302 -0.63 29.96 1.72
C ASN A 302 -1.20 29.21 2.91
N ASP A 303 -2.48 28.92 2.82
CA ASP A 303 -3.22 28.16 3.81
C ASP A 303 -2.97 26.66 3.64
N GLY A 304 -2.83 25.97 4.77
CA GLY A 304 -2.92 24.51 4.85
C GLY A 304 -4.36 24.05 5.01
N PHE A 305 -4.58 22.74 5.06
CA PHE A 305 -5.90 22.18 5.38
C PHE A 305 -5.80 20.80 6.00
N PHE A 306 -6.87 20.36 6.67
CA PHE A 306 -7.09 18.96 7.02
C PHE A 306 -8.18 18.36 6.14
N THR A 307 -8.07 17.08 5.78
CA THR A 307 -9.09 16.35 5.01
C THR A 307 -9.71 15.27 5.89
N PHE A 308 -11.03 15.31 6.03
CA PHE A 308 -11.81 14.30 6.74
C PHE A 308 -12.43 13.37 5.69
N ASN A 309 -12.19 12.07 5.80
CA ASN A 309 -12.69 11.06 4.84
C ASN A 309 -13.60 10.07 5.57
N ARG A 310 -14.80 9.84 5.04
CA ARG A 310 -15.68 8.75 5.53
C ARG A 310 -15.21 7.40 4.99
N SER A 311 -15.62 6.31 5.63
CA SER A 311 -15.35 4.94 5.17
C SER A 311 -15.93 4.69 3.77
N SER A 312 -15.35 3.77 3.00
CA SER A 312 -15.89 3.37 1.69
C SER A 312 -17.23 2.61 1.79
N THR A 313 -17.56 2.10 2.97
CA THR A 313 -18.83 1.41 3.26
C THR A 313 -19.94 2.37 3.71
N SER A 314 -19.61 3.65 3.89
CA SER A 314 -20.53 4.69 4.34
C SER A 314 -21.55 5.09 3.26
N PRO A 315 -22.85 5.21 3.58
CA PRO A 315 -23.85 5.74 2.66
C PRO A 315 -23.47 7.15 2.20
N LEU A 316 -23.39 7.36 0.88
CA LEU A 316 -23.01 8.65 0.32
C LEU A 316 -24.16 9.64 0.31
N ASP A 317 -25.42 9.21 0.33
CA ASP A 317 -26.61 10.05 0.22
C ASP A 317 -26.93 10.88 1.48
N LEU A 318 -26.21 10.65 2.59
CA LEU A 318 -26.41 11.34 3.86
C LEU A 318 -25.19 12.19 4.28
N PRO A 319 -25.39 13.28 5.04
CA PRO A 319 -24.29 14.06 5.61
C PRO A 319 -23.70 13.36 6.84
N VAL A 320 -22.39 13.51 7.06
CA VAL A 320 -21.68 13.01 8.26
C VAL A 320 -21.08 14.19 9.02
N THR A 321 -21.42 14.38 10.30
CA THR A 321 -20.86 15.48 11.11
C THR A 321 -19.89 14.98 12.16
N VAL A 322 -18.67 15.51 12.14
CA VAL A 322 -17.54 15.03 12.94
C VAL A 322 -17.08 16.13 13.87
N ALA A 323 -16.96 15.81 15.16
CA ALA A 323 -16.34 16.69 16.14
C ALA A 323 -14.82 16.43 16.22
N TYR A 324 -14.06 17.49 16.42
CA TYR A 324 -12.61 17.44 16.56
C TYR A 324 -12.12 18.49 17.54
N LYS A 325 -10.91 18.31 18.04
CA LYS A 325 -10.22 19.25 18.91
C LYS A 325 -8.77 19.42 18.50
N ILE A 326 -8.15 20.51 18.96
CA ILE A 326 -6.71 20.70 18.85
C ILE A 326 -6.04 19.79 19.88
N GLY A 327 -5.10 18.98 19.43
CA GLY A 327 -4.35 18.04 20.25
C GLY A 327 -3.40 18.78 21.20
N SER A 328 -3.15 18.21 22.38
CA SER A 328 -2.27 18.81 23.39
C SER A 328 -0.79 18.88 22.99
N SER A 329 -0.40 18.21 21.91
CA SER A 329 0.93 18.25 21.32
C SER A 329 1.09 19.32 20.24
N SER A 330 0.04 20.10 19.97
CA SER A 330 0.12 21.26 19.08
C SER A 330 1.06 22.30 19.67
N THR A 331 2.03 22.78 18.89
CA THR A 331 2.88 23.91 19.27
C THR A 331 2.27 25.23 18.80
N ALA A 332 1.56 25.21 17.67
CA ALA A 332 0.79 26.36 17.19
C ALA A 332 -0.48 26.57 18.04
N THR A 333 -0.79 27.84 18.26
CA THR A 333 -1.79 28.40 19.15
C THR A 333 -2.91 29.11 18.37
N ALA A 334 -4.14 28.64 18.56
CA ALA A 334 -5.31 29.24 17.91
C ALA A 334 -5.52 30.71 18.35
N GLY A 335 -5.70 31.59 17.37
CA GLY A 335 -5.87 33.03 17.56
C GLY A 335 -4.56 33.82 17.63
N LEU A 336 -3.41 33.15 17.72
CA LEU A 336 -2.08 33.77 17.61
C LEU A 336 -1.45 33.40 16.26
N ASP A 337 -1.34 32.11 15.98
CA ASP A 337 -0.60 31.58 14.82
C ASP A 337 -1.53 31.20 13.68
N PHE A 338 -2.81 30.91 13.99
CA PHE A 338 -3.84 30.61 12.98
C PHE A 338 -5.24 30.98 13.45
N ALA A 339 -6.17 31.10 12.49
CA ALA A 339 -7.56 31.44 12.78
C ALA A 339 -8.28 30.37 13.63
N PRO A 340 -9.08 30.76 14.65
CA PRO A 340 -9.82 29.79 15.47
C PRO A 340 -10.70 28.85 14.65
N LEU A 341 -10.61 27.55 14.94
CA LEU A 341 -11.38 26.50 14.26
C LEU A 341 -12.73 26.23 14.97
N SER A 342 -13.73 25.77 14.23
CA SER A 342 -15.11 25.55 14.72
C SER A 342 -15.26 24.38 15.70
N GLY A 343 -14.33 23.42 15.68
CA GLY A 343 -14.39 22.18 16.47
C GLY A 343 -15.36 21.12 15.92
N LYS A 344 -16.05 21.41 14.80
CA LYS A 344 -16.92 20.47 14.08
C LYS A 344 -16.88 20.73 12.58
N ILE A 345 -16.97 19.67 11.78
CA ILE A 345 -17.08 19.75 10.32
C ILE A 345 -18.10 18.74 9.80
N THR A 346 -18.80 19.07 8.71
CA THR A 346 -19.79 18.20 8.07
C THR A 346 -19.33 17.82 6.68
N ILE A 347 -19.24 16.51 6.41
CA ILE A 347 -19.09 15.96 5.07
C ILE A 347 -20.47 15.98 4.40
N PRO A 348 -20.70 16.76 3.33
CA PRO A 348 -22.02 16.86 2.69
C PRO A 348 -22.46 15.56 2.00
N PRO A 349 -23.77 15.38 1.72
CA PRO A 349 -24.24 14.29 0.86
C PRO A 349 -23.53 14.28 -0.51
N GLY A 350 -23.27 13.09 -1.02
CA GLY A 350 -22.60 12.79 -2.28
C GLY A 350 -21.07 12.90 -2.24
N GLN A 351 -20.47 13.34 -1.12
CA GLN A 351 -19.03 13.60 -1.04
C GLN A 351 -18.30 12.60 -0.14
N PRO A 352 -17.24 11.91 -0.60
CA PRO A 352 -16.49 11.00 0.26
C PRO A 352 -15.63 11.72 1.33
N SER A 353 -15.38 13.02 1.15
CA SER A 353 -14.53 13.80 2.06
C SER A 353 -14.83 15.29 2.05
N VAL A 354 -14.30 16.00 3.04
CA VAL A 354 -14.37 17.48 3.17
C VAL A 354 -13.05 18.03 3.69
N LYS A 355 -12.70 19.25 3.25
CA LYS A 355 -11.49 19.95 3.69
C LYS A 355 -11.81 21.04 4.71
N LEU A 356 -11.06 21.07 5.81
CA LEU A 356 -11.02 22.15 6.79
C LEU A 356 -9.80 23.04 6.50
N PRO A 357 -9.97 24.25 5.93
CA PRO A 357 -8.86 25.17 5.74
C PRO A 357 -8.30 25.66 7.07
N VAL A 358 -6.99 25.88 7.12
CA VAL A 358 -6.27 26.47 8.25
C VAL A 358 -5.59 27.73 7.75
N HIS A 359 -6.10 28.87 8.19
CA HIS A 359 -5.57 30.18 7.83
C HIS A 359 -4.48 30.59 8.83
N ALA A 360 -3.23 30.55 8.39
CA ALA A 360 -2.06 30.93 9.19
C ALA A 360 -1.90 32.47 9.19
N TYR A 361 -1.69 33.05 10.36
CA TYR A 361 -1.44 34.49 10.48
C TYR A 361 0.03 34.79 10.23
N ASN A 362 0.32 35.88 9.54
CA ASN A 362 1.68 36.44 9.51
C ASN A 362 1.75 37.51 10.59
N ASP A 363 2.42 37.18 11.68
CA ASP A 363 2.59 38.06 12.82
C ASP A 363 3.94 38.81 12.81
N GLY A 364 4.83 38.44 11.88
CA GLY A 364 6.14 39.03 11.66
C GLY A 364 7.21 38.62 12.66
N LEU A 365 6.96 37.58 13.46
CA LEU A 365 7.97 36.95 14.31
C LEU A 365 8.72 35.86 13.53
N THR A 366 9.77 35.30 14.14
CA THR A 366 10.49 34.16 13.56
C THR A 366 10.58 33.12 14.64
N GLU A 367 9.74 32.09 14.51
CA GLU A 367 9.42 31.14 15.58
C GLU A 367 9.77 29.69 15.19
N GLY A 368 10.12 29.48 13.91
CA GLY A 368 10.48 28.17 13.36
C GLY A 368 9.24 27.37 12.95
N ASP A 369 9.45 26.13 12.48
CA ASP A 369 8.33 25.26 12.07
C ASP A 369 7.45 24.89 13.28
N GLU A 370 6.18 25.27 13.23
CA GLU A 370 5.19 24.92 14.24
C GLU A 370 4.27 23.79 13.77
N SER A 371 3.79 22.97 14.71
CA SER A 371 2.86 21.89 14.43
C SER A 371 1.47 22.21 14.97
N LEU A 372 0.48 22.19 14.08
CA LEU A 372 -0.94 22.13 14.44
C LEU A 372 -1.38 20.67 14.42
N VAL A 373 -1.69 20.12 15.60
CA VAL A 373 -2.23 18.75 15.72
C VAL A 373 -3.74 18.81 15.87
N LEU A 374 -4.46 18.13 14.97
CA LEU A 374 -5.91 18.00 15.05
C LEU A 374 -6.27 16.56 15.36
N GLN A 375 -7.18 16.36 16.32
CA GLN A 375 -7.60 15.05 16.80
C GLN A 375 -9.12 14.91 16.72
N LEU A 376 -9.61 13.76 16.27
CA LEU A 376 -11.04 13.45 16.34
C LEU A 376 -11.51 13.42 17.81
N ASP A 377 -12.64 14.07 18.07
CA ASP A 377 -13.22 14.23 19.41
C ASP A 377 -14.63 13.65 19.45
N ILE A 378 -14.71 12.32 19.40
CA ILE A 378 -15.97 11.57 19.46
C ILE A 378 -15.95 10.75 20.77
N PRO A 379 -16.56 11.25 21.88
CA PRO A 379 -16.39 10.64 23.20
C PRO A 379 -16.85 9.18 23.31
N CYS A 380 -17.81 8.78 22.47
CA CYS A 380 -18.36 7.43 22.42
C CYS A 380 -17.76 6.55 21.30
N SER A 381 -16.72 7.00 20.58
CA SER A 381 -16.03 6.16 19.59
C SER A 381 -14.94 5.31 20.25
N CYS A 382 -14.74 4.10 19.74
CA CYS A 382 -13.61 3.24 20.13
C CYS A 382 -12.35 3.52 19.30
N TYR A 383 -12.46 4.28 18.21
CA TYR A 383 -11.33 4.69 17.38
C TYR A 383 -10.91 6.12 17.70
N ARG A 384 -9.63 6.40 17.44
CA ARG A 384 -9.02 7.73 17.52
C ARG A 384 -8.20 7.93 16.27
N ASP A 385 -8.23 9.15 15.74
CA ASP A 385 -7.35 9.55 14.65
C ASP A 385 -6.84 10.97 14.91
N SER A 386 -5.64 11.26 14.41
CA SER A 386 -5.00 12.57 14.53
C SER A 386 -4.11 12.85 13.33
N ALA A 387 -4.10 14.10 12.89
CA ALA A 387 -3.23 14.57 11.83
C ALA A 387 -2.42 15.78 12.30
N VAL A 388 -1.27 15.98 11.66
CA VAL A 388 -0.36 17.09 11.94
C VAL A 388 -0.17 17.94 10.69
N LEU A 389 -0.50 19.21 10.79
CA LEU A 389 -0.22 20.22 9.76
C LEU A 389 0.93 21.09 10.26
N ILE A 390 1.92 21.36 9.40
CA ILE A 390 3.06 22.23 9.72
C ILE A 390 2.76 23.66 9.25
N LEU A 391 2.95 24.62 10.16
CA LEU A 391 2.91 26.06 9.94
C LEU A 391 4.35 26.57 9.88
N LYS A 392 4.65 27.43 8.91
CA LYS A 392 6.01 27.90 8.63
C LYS A 392 6.07 29.40 8.46
N ASP A 393 7.13 29.98 9.03
CA ASP A 393 7.58 31.34 8.71
C ASP A 393 7.98 31.45 7.22
N PRO A 394 7.66 32.56 6.54
CA PRO A 394 8.17 32.82 5.20
C PRO A 394 9.65 33.22 5.26
N GLU A 395 10.50 32.57 4.45
CA GLU A 395 11.92 32.87 4.38
C GLU A 395 12.17 34.34 3.97
N LEU A 396 13.07 35.03 4.67
CA LEU A 396 13.36 36.45 4.43
C LEU A 396 13.87 36.71 3.01
N LEU A 397 13.17 37.56 2.25
CA LEU A 397 13.62 38.01 0.93
C LEU A 397 14.85 38.93 1.05
N THR A 398 15.93 38.59 0.36
CA THR A 398 17.16 39.38 0.28
C THR A 398 17.59 39.58 -1.17
N VAL A 399 18.17 40.75 -1.46
CA VAL A 399 18.67 41.08 -2.80
C VAL A 399 20.05 41.73 -2.72
N GLU A 400 20.98 41.20 -3.50
CA GLU A 400 22.31 41.77 -3.70
C GLU A 400 22.48 42.26 -5.13
N LEU A 401 23.06 43.45 -5.30
CA LEU A 401 23.29 44.04 -6.62
C LEU A 401 24.78 44.39 -6.80
N PRO A 402 25.55 43.58 -7.54
CA PRO A 402 26.98 43.81 -7.76
C PRO A 402 27.29 45.14 -8.47
N SER A 403 28.51 45.66 -8.30
CA SER A 403 29.01 46.84 -9.05
C SER A 403 29.21 46.55 -10.54
N GLY A 404 28.94 47.56 -11.37
CA GLY A 404 29.08 47.46 -12.84
C GLY A 404 30.19 48.37 -13.38
N TRP A 405 30.75 48.00 -14.52
CA TRP A 405 31.71 48.82 -15.26
C TRP A 405 31.38 48.78 -16.76
N ALA A 406 31.61 49.89 -17.46
CA ALA A 406 31.52 49.93 -18.92
C ALA A 406 32.60 50.84 -19.53
N CYS A 407 32.99 50.57 -20.78
CA CYS A 407 33.86 51.47 -21.52
C CYS A 407 33.16 52.79 -21.90
N PRO A 408 33.94 53.82 -22.29
CA PRO A 408 33.37 55.05 -22.81
C PRO A 408 32.42 54.78 -23.99
N GLY A 409 31.17 55.24 -23.88
CA GLY A 409 30.13 55.07 -24.92
C GLY A 409 29.39 53.73 -24.90
N GLN A 410 29.66 52.84 -23.95
CA GLN A 410 28.94 51.56 -23.78
C GLN A 410 28.02 51.55 -22.55
N GLN A 411 27.12 50.56 -22.49
CA GLN A 411 26.23 50.31 -21.35
C GLN A 411 26.70 49.07 -20.58
N ALA A 412 26.52 49.07 -19.26
CA ALA A 412 26.71 47.89 -18.41
C ALA A 412 25.36 47.21 -18.14
N THR A 413 25.34 45.89 -18.08
CA THR A 413 24.15 45.13 -17.66
C THR A 413 24.24 44.78 -16.19
N LEU A 414 23.23 45.14 -15.42
CA LEU A 414 23.08 44.81 -14.01
C LEU A 414 22.09 43.65 -13.86
N SER A 415 22.53 42.61 -13.15
CA SER A 415 21.73 41.43 -12.79
C SER A 415 21.83 41.21 -11.27
N PRO A 416 20.73 41.28 -10.52
CA PRO A 416 20.70 41.06 -9.09
C PRO A 416 20.79 39.56 -8.74
N VAL A 417 21.29 39.26 -7.56
CA VAL A 417 21.17 37.95 -6.92
C VAL A 417 20.05 38.05 -5.89
N VAL A 418 19.01 37.24 -6.04
CA VAL A 418 17.86 37.18 -5.12
C VAL A 418 17.92 35.87 -4.35
N THR A 419 17.82 35.94 -3.02
CA THR A 419 17.85 34.79 -2.11
C THR A 419 16.71 34.88 -1.10
N GLY A 420 16.11 33.74 -0.72
CA GLY A 420 14.90 33.69 0.11
C GLY A 420 13.63 34.19 -0.60
N GLY A 421 12.55 34.38 0.15
CA GLY A 421 11.22 34.74 -0.37
C GLY A 421 10.54 33.63 -1.17
N VAL A 422 9.30 33.90 -1.62
CA VAL A 422 8.47 32.94 -2.36
C VAL A 422 8.26 33.38 -3.81
N PRO A 423 8.69 32.60 -4.82
CA PRO A 423 8.51 32.96 -6.22
C PRO A 423 7.02 32.90 -6.66
N PRO A 424 6.61 33.66 -7.69
CA PRO A 424 7.44 34.49 -8.59
C PRO A 424 7.82 35.87 -8.01
N TYR A 425 8.96 36.41 -8.46
CA TYR A 425 9.45 37.74 -8.07
C TYR A 425 9.05 38.84 -9.07
N HIS A 426 8.77 40.04 -8.55
CA HIS A 426 8.53 41.26 -9.30
C HIS A 426 9.67 42.27 -9.08
N TYR A 427 10.23 42.82 -10.17
CA TYR A 427 11.38 43.71 -10.13
C TYR A 427 10.97 45.14 -10.50
N VAL A 428 11.48 46.15 -9.80
CA VAL A 428 11.31 47.57 -10.12
C VAL A 428 12.65 48.29 -9.99
N TRP A 429 13.22 48.68 -11.13
CA TRP A 429 14.49 49.42 -11.19
C TRP A 429 14.28 50.92 -11.06
N SER A 430 15.28 51.66 -10.59
CA SER A 430 15.26 53.14 -10.54
C SER A 430 15.15 53.79 -11.92
N THR A 431 15.36 53.03 -12.99
CA THR A 431 15.14 53.42 -14.39
C THR A 431 13.68 53.28 -14.85
N GLY A 432 12.83 52.62 -14.04
CA GLY A 432 11.45 52.26 -14.38
C GLY A 432 11.31 50.91 -15.10
N ALA A 433 12.41 50.18 -15.36
CA ALA A 433 12.34 48.83 -15.93
C ALA A 433 11.80 47.81 -14.91
N THR A 434 11.22 46.71 -15.40
CA THR A 434 10.65 45.64 -14.56
C THR A 434 11.19 44.23 -14.86
N GLY A 435 12.23 44.12 -15.68
CA GLY A 435 12.88 42.85 -15.98
C GLY A 435 13.81 42.39 -14.86
N ALA A 436 14.17 41.11 -14.84
CA ALA A 436 15.16 40.55 -13.90
C ALA A 436 16.59 41.09 -14.10
N SER A 437 16.85 41.86 -15.16
CA SER A 437 18.10 42.58 -15.41
C SER A 437 17.83 43.91 -16.13
N VAL A 438 18.80 44.83 -16.12
CA VAL A 438 18.71 46.13 -16.81
C VAL A 438 20.05 46.53 -17.42
N SER A 439 20.03 47.13 -18.62
CA SER A 439 21.23 47.74 -19.24
C SER A 439 21.21 49.26 -19.07
N VAL A 440 22.32 49.81 -18.57
CA VAL A 440 22.42 51.20 -18.11
C VAL A 440 23.77 51.85 -18.46
N PRO A 441 23.82 53.17 -18.72
CA PRO A 441 25.07 53.87 -19.04
C PRO A 441 25.99 54.05 -17.82
N ALA A 442 27.29 54.21 -18.10
CA ALA A 442 28.37 54.34 -17.11
C ALA A 442 29.04 55.73 -17.06
N ASP A 443 28.59 56.70 -17.87
CA ASP A 443 29.29 57.99 -18.05
C ASP A 443 28.40 59.22 -17.74
N PRO A 444 28.76 60.04 -16.73
CA PRO A 444 29.75 59.77 -15.66
C PRO A 444 29.25 58.65 -14.71
N SER A 445 30.01 58.27 -13.68
CA SER A 445 29.58 57.21 -12.74
C SER A 445 28.19 57.50 -12.14
N ILE A 446 27.22 56.60 -12.36
CA ILE A 446 25.81 56.74 -11.93
C ILE A 446 25.43 55.61 -10.96
N GLN A 447 24.61 55.92 -9.95
CA GLN A 447 24.03 54.95 -9.02
C GLN A 447 22.66 54.48 -9.49
N TYR A 448 22.42 53.17 -9.46
CA TYR A 448 21.13 52.54 -9.80
C TYR A 448 20.59 51.77 -8.61
N GLY A 449 19.28 51.88 -8.37
CA GLY A 449 18.56 51.16 -7.33
C GLY A 449 17.62 50.10 -7.91
N LEU A 450 17.31 49.09 -7.11
CA LEU A 450 16.38 48.00 -7.41
C LEU A 450 15.51 47.73 -6.18
N THR A 451 14.21 47.55 -6.39
CA THR A 451 13.28 46.94 -5.43
C THR A 451 12.79 45.62 -6.01
N VAL A 452 12.83 44.55 -5.22
CA VAL A 452 12.27 43.23 -5.56
C VAL A 452 11.15 42.93 -4.58
N THR A 453 10.02 42.44 -5.08
CA THR A 453 8.88 41.97 -4.28
C THR A 453 8.57 40.52 -4.62
N ASP A 454 8.27 39.69 -3.64
CA ASP A 454 7.90 38.28 -3.85
C ASP A 454 6.39 38.04 -3.90
N ALA A 455 5.96 36.77 -4.00
CA ALA A 455 4.55 36.40 -4.10
C ALA A 455 3.78 36.54 -2.78
N CYS A 456 4.48 36.71 -1.64
CA CYS A 456 3.89 36.93 -0.32
C CYS A 456 4.02 38.41 0.10
N ASP A 457 4.20 39.33 -0.85
CA ASP A 457 4.35 40.77 -0.65
C ASP A 457 5.58 41.21 0.20
N GLN A 458 6.56 40.33 0.43
CA GLN A 458 7.84 40.75 1.00
C GLN A 458 8.62 41.59 -0.01
N SER A 459 9.33 42.64 0.45
CA SER A 459 10.15 43.48 -0.43
C SER A 459 11.56 43.71 0.09
N ALA A 460 12.52 43.69 -0.83
CA ALA A 460 13.94 43.94 -0.55
C ALA A 460 14.50 44.95 -1.55
N GLN A 461 15.48 45.75 -1.12
CA GLN A 461 16.08 46.80 -1.94
C GLN A 461 17.61 46.67 -1.98
N ALA A 462 18.19 46.95 -3.15
CA ALA A 462 19.64 47.07 -3.33
C ALA A 462 19.98 48.25 -4.23
N ALA A 463 21.20 48.76 -4.12
CA ALA A 463 21.71 49.81 -5.00
C ALA A 463 23.20 49.60 -5.30
N THR A 464 23.63 50.02 -6.48
CA THR A 464 25.01 49.88 -6.94
C THR A 464 25.43 51.04 -7.83
N THR A 465 26.74 51.23 -8.03
CA THR A 465 27.30 52.24 -8.95
C THR A 465 27.89 51.60 -10.19
N VAL A 466 27.69 52.22 -11.35
CA VAL A 466 28.35 51.86 -12.60
C VAL A 466 29.40 52.91 -12.95
N SER A 467 30.65 52.50 -13.20
CA SER A 467 31.79 53.41 -13.48
C SER A 467 32.50 53.17 -14.81
N ASN A 468 33.19 54.19 -15.33
CA ASN A 468 33.92 54.16 -16.60
C ASN A 468 35.34 53.55 -16.48
N ALA A 469 35.73 52.64 -17.38
CA ALA A 469 37.01 51.92 -17.37
C ALA A 469 37.96 52.30 -18.54
N GLN A 470 39.28 52.12 -18.37
CA GLN A 470 40.31 52.37 -19.41
C GLN A 470 40.72 51.08 -20.16
N PRO A 471 40.88 51.08 -21.50
CA PRO A 471 41.25 49.88 -22.27
C PRO A 471 42.65 49.31 -21.96
N PRO A 472 42.83 47.97 -21.91
CA PRO A 472 44.12 47.32 -21.65
C PRO A 472 45.05 47.23 -22.88
N ARG A 473 46.31 46.81 -22.68
CA ARG A 473 47.30 46.56 -23.75
C ARG A 473 48.16 45.31 -23.47
N ALA A 474 48.47 44.52 -24.51
CA ALA A 474 49.32 43.32 -24.42
C ALA A 474 50.39 43.24 -25.53
N VAL A 475 51.57 42.68 -25.22
CA VAL A 475 52.68 42.49 -26.17
C VAL A 475 53.31 41.10 -26.04
N LEU A 476 53.42 40.32 -27.12
CA LEU A 476 54.02 38.96 -27.15
C LEU A 476 55.41 38.93 -27.82
N SER A 477 56.34 38.13 -27.28
CA SER A 477 57.68 37.91 -27.88
C SER A 477 58.32 36.55 -27.53
N GLY A 478 59.23 36.03 -28.39
CA GLY A 478 60.08 34.85 -28.13
C GLY A 478 60.22 33.84 -29.29
N GLU A 479 61.18 32.90 -29.20
CA GLU A 479 61.30 31.71 -30.08
C GLU A 479 61.71 30.47 -29.26
N SER A 480 61.21 29.27 -29.59
CA SER A 480 61.52 28.01 -28.87
C SER A 480 61.42 26.75 -29.76
N ALA A 481 62.15 25.68 -29.40
CA ALA A 481 62.03 24.34 -30.01
C ALA A 481 61.76 23.28 -28.92
N ILE A 482 60.84 22.35 -29.17
CA ILE A 482 60.31 21.39 -28.17
C ILE A 482 60.12 19.98 -28.77
N CYS A 483 60.15 18.91 -27.96
CA CYS A 483 59.70 17.59 -28.40
C CYS A 483 58.15 17.52 -28.45
N PRO A 484 57.54 16.57 -29.19
CA PRO A 484 56.10 16.30 -29.12
C PRO A 484 55.65 16.08 -27.66
N GLY A 485 54.72 16.91 -27.18
CA GLY A 485 54.17 16.83 -25.82
C GLY A 485 54.87 17.72 -24.79
N ASP A 486 56.01 18.34 -25.12
CA ASP A 486 56.64 19.34 -24.27
C ASP A 486 55.91 20.69 -24.36
N THR A 487 56.16 21.58 -23.40
CA THR A 487 55.58 22.94 -23.37
C THR A 487 56.67 24.00 -23.34
N ALA A 488 56.66 24.91 -24.32
CA ALA A 488 57.43 26.15 -24.28
C ALA A 488 56.64 27.23 -23.53
N TYR A 489 57.33 28.22 -22.94
CA TYR A 489 56.69 29.34 -22.22
C TYR A 489 57.08 30.67 -22.86
N LEU A 490 56.15 31.26 -23.62
CA LEU A 490 56.34 32.51 -24.37
C LEU A 490 55.96 33.71 -23.51
N ARG A 491 56.73 34.81 -23.56
CA ARG A 491 56.52 35.96 -22.66
C ARG A 491 55.51 36.96 -23.23
N VAL A 492 54.52 37.35 -22.42
CA VAL A 492 53.51 38.38 -22.70
C VAL A 492 53.56 39.50 -21.67
N ASP A 493 53.86 40.74 -22.08
CA ASP A 493 53.82 41.91 -21.19
C ASP A 493 52.44 42.61 -21.28
N LEU A 494 51.78 42.83 -20.13
CA LEU A 494 50.42 43.39 -19.99
C LEU A 494 50.42 44.77 -19.30
N ALA A 495 49.50 45.65 -19.70
CA ALA A 495 49.22 46.96 -19.10
C ALA A 495 47.69 47.23 -19.04
N GLY A 496 47.24 47.98 -18.03
CA GLY A 496 45.82 48.25 -17.74
C GLY A 496 45.45 47.90 -16.30
N SER A 497 44.17 47.66 -16.01
CA SER A 497 43.73 47.15 -14.71
C SER A 497 43.41 45.65 -14.81
N PRO A 498 43.99 44.78 -13.98
CA PRO A 498 43.61 43.36 -13.95
C PRO A 498 42.18 43.20 -13.38
N PRO A 499 41.50 42.06 -13.64
CA PRO A 499 41.99 40.90 -14.38
C PRO A 499 41.92 41.07 -15.91
N TRP A 500 42.93 40.57 -16.62
CA TRP A 500 42.95 40.54 -18.10
C TRP A 500 42.59 39.17 -18.66
N GLN A 501 42.00 39.15 -19.84
CA GLN A 501 41.82 37.97 -20.67
C GLN A 501 42.37 38.20 -22.07
N LEU A 502 43.14 37.24 -22.58
CA LEU A 502 43.76 37.28 -23.90
C LEU A 502 43.17 36.21 -24.79
N GLU A 503 43.14 36.45 -26.09
CA GLU A 503 43.00 35.41 -27.11
C GLU A 503 44.24 35.40 -28.00
N PHE A 504 44.66 34.21 -28.43
CA PHE A 504 45.83 34.04 -29.27
C PHE A 504 45.56 33.06 -30.42
N ALA A 505 46.33 33.23 -31.50
CA ALA A 505 46.31 32.41 -32.68
C ALA A 505 47.67 31.76 -32.91
N VAL A 506 47.66 30.57 -33.50
CA VAL A 506 48.84 29.88 -34.04
C VAL A 506 48.68 29.81 -35.55
N ASP A 507 49.67 30.32 -36.28
CA ASP A 507 49.67 30.44 -37.75
C ASP A 507 48.42 31.14 -38.32
N GLY A 508 47.91 32.14 -37.59
CA GLY A 508 46.74 32.93 -37.97
C GLY A 508 45.39 32.28 -37.67
N GLN A 509 45.36 31.05 -37.13
CA GLN A 509 44.15 30.38 -36.68
C GLN A 509 43.99 30.53 -35.17
N TYR A 510 42.79 30.91 -34.70
CA TYR A 510 42.46 30.99 -33.27
C TYR A 510 42.85 29.69 -32.56
N SER A 511 43.65 29.79 -31.50
CA SER A 511 44.21 28.64 -30.78
C SER A 511 43.78 28.57 -29.32
N GLY A 512 43.32 29.68 -28.72
CA GLY A 512 42.78 29.65 -27.37
C GLY A 512 42.78 31.00 -26.68
N SER A 513 42.36 30.95 -25.41
CA SER A 513 42.29 32.10 -24.52
C SER A 513 43.05 31.86 -23.20
N SER A 514 43.58 32.92 -22.60
CA SER A 514 44.22 32.84 -21.28
C SER A 514 43.19 32.70 -20.15
N PRO A 515 43.59 32.21 -18.96
CA PRO A 515 42.82 32.45 -17.73
C PRO A 515 42.77 33.94 -17.40
N MET A 516 42.01 34.31 -16.36
CA MET A 516 41.98 35.68 -15.83
C MET A 516 43.33 36.02 -15.20
N LEU A 517 44.06 36.93 -15.83
CA LEU A 517 45.43 37.28 -15.49
C LEU A 517 45.45 38.46 -14.52
N THR A 518 46.15 38.32 -13.40
CA THR A 518 46.28 39.38 -12.38
C THR A 518 47.69 39.96 -12.27
N ALA A 519 48.64 39.44 -13.04
CA ALA A 519 50.05 39.83 -13.00
C ALA A 519 50.66 39.92 -14.41
N SER A 520 51.73 40.71 -14.53
CA SER A 520 52.48 40.98 -15.76
C SER A 520 53.99 40.90 -15.47
N PRO A 521 54.82 40.21 -16.29
CA PRO A 521 54.46 39.50 -17.52
C PRO A 521 53.78 38.15 -17.27
N TYR A 522 52.97 37.71 -18.23
CA TYR A 522 52.40 36.37 -18.30
C TYR A 522 53.27 35.45 -19.18
N LEU A 523 53.40 34.19 -18.79
CA LEU A 523 54.09 33.16 -19.56
C LEU A 523 53.05 32.26 -20.24
N LEU A 524 52.84 32.48 -21.54
CA LEU A 524 51.92 31.73 -22.37
C LEU A 524 52.48 30.33 -22.68
N PRO A 525 51.85 29.24 -22.22
CA PRO A 525 52.26 27.89 -22.58
C PRO A 525 51.98 27.62 -24.07
N ALA A 526 52.97 27.13 -24.79
CA ALA A 526 52.92 26.83 -26.21
C ALA A 526 53.34 25.36 -26.44
N VAL A 527 52.39 24.56 -26.92
CA VAL A 527 52.51 23.09 -27.04
C VAL A 527 52.50 22.59 -28.48
N SER A 528 52.06 23.44 -29.42
CA SER A 528 52.01 23.14 -30.85
C SER A 528 53.04 23.96 -31.62
N GLU A 529 53.53 23.37 -32.71
CA GLU A 529 54.33 24.07 -33.72
C GLU A 529 53.54 25.23 -34.34
N GLY A 530 54.24 26.32 -34.67
CA GLY A 530 53.69 27.45 -35.42
C GLY A 530 54.12 28.81 -34.90
N VAL A 531 53.61 29.86 -35.55
CA VAL A 531 53.80 31.26 -35.17
C VAL A 531 52.62 31.74 -34.31
N TYR A 532 52.90 32.01 -33.05
CA TYR A 532 51.95 32.53 -32.08
C TYR A 532 51.80 34.05 -32.25
N SER A 533 50.55 34.51 -32.24
CA SER A 533 50.17 35.92 -32.29
C SER A 533 49.00 36.18 -31.32
N LEU A 534 48.95 37.38 -30.73
CA LEU A 534 47.79 37.79 -29.92
C LEU A 534 46.71 38.36 -30.83
N LEU A 535 45.45 37.96 -30.60
CA LEU A 535 44.29 38.44 -31.35
C LEU A 535 43.58 39.55 -30.59
N THR A 536 43.30 39.32 -29.30
CA THR A 536 42.58 40.27 -28.45
C THR A 536 43.19 40.32 -27.05
N VAL A 537 43.00 41.44 -26.38
CA VAL A 537 43.17 41.59 -24.94
C VAL A 537 41.94 42.31 -24.42
N SER A 538 41.42 41.87 -23.29
CA SER A 538 40.31 42.52 -22.60
C SER A 538 40.55 42.50 -21.09
N ASP A 539 39.83 43.35 -20.37
CA ASP A 539 39.66 43.26 -18.93
C ASP A 539 38.17 43.09 -18.60
N ALA A 540 37.79 43.22 -17.34
CA ALA A 540 36.40 43.08 -16.88
C ALA A 540 35.41 44.05 -17.55
N ALA A 541 35.89 45.12 -18.19
CA ALA A 541 35.05 46.15 -18.78
C ALA A 541 35.33 46.41 -20.26
N CYS A 542 36.58 46.29 -20.72
CA CYS A 542 37.02 46.81 -22.01
C CYS A 542 37.89 45.88 -22.85
N GLN A 543 37.69 45.94 -24.17
CA GLN A 543 38.65 45.42 -25.15
C GLN A 543 39.77 46.43 -25.40
N GLY A 544 40.99 45.91 -25.44
CA GLY A 544 42.23 46.64 -25.54
C GLY A 544 43.00 46.37 -26.85
N THR A 545 44.30 46.64 -26.84
CA THR A 545 45.17 46.50 -28.04
C THR A 545 46.29 45.49 -27.85
N VAL A 546 46.60 44.74 -28.92
CA VAL A 546 47.62 43.68 -28.92
C VAL A 546 48.74 43.94 -29.93
N SER A 547 49.94 43.40 -29.71
CA SER A 547 51.06 43.46 -30.67
C SER A 547 52.11 42.36 -30.45
N GLY A 548 52.97 42.10 -31.45
CA GLY A 548 54.08 41.13 -31.36
C GLY A 548 53.74 39.70 -31.79
N THR A 549 54.77 38.86 -32.00
CA THR A 549 54.66 37.44 -32.39
C THR A 549 55.79 36.60 -31.77
N ALA A 550 55.58 35.30 -31.65
CA ALA A 550 56.58 34.32 -31.20
C ALA A 550 56.54 33.03 -32.03
N ARG A 551 57.63 32.27 -32.15
CA ARG A 551 57.69 31.03 -32.97
C ARG A 551 58.03 29.79 -32.13
N VAL A 552 57.31 28.69 -32.33
CA VAL A 552 57.60 27.37 -31.75
C VAL A 552 57.78 26.32 -32.84
N THR A 553 58.84 25.51 -32.73
CA THR A 553 59.10 24.36 -33.63
C THR A 553 59.04 23.04 -32.84
N VAL A 554 58.37 22.01 -33.37
CA VAL A 554 58.32 20.67 -32.74
C VAL A 554 59.26 19.72 -33.48
N LEU A 555 60.13 19.01 -32.75
CA LEU A 555 61.10 18.05 -33.30
C LEU A 555 60.84 16.66 -32.68
N GLY A 556 60.50 15.62 -33.45
CA GLY A 556 60.35 14.25 -32.93
C GLY A 556 59.48 13.30 -33.77
N PRO A 557 59.23 12.06 -33.29
CA PRO A 557 58.50 11.03 -34.03
C PRO A 557 56.98 11.26 -34.08
N ARG A 558 56.33 10.97 -35.23
CA ARG A 558 54.85 11.09 -35.41
C ARG A 558 54.21 9.76 -35.82
N LEU A 559 53.17 9.32 -35.09
CA LEU A 559 52.45 8.06 -35.32
C LEU A 559 51.02 8.25 -35.84
N GLU A 560 50.64 7.44 -36.81
CA GLU A 560 49.25 7.18 -37.20
C GLU A 560 48.89 5.71 -37.01
N GLY A 561 47.62 5.36 -36.99
CA GLY A 561 47.21 3.96 -36.88
C GLY A 561 45.72 3.73 -37.02
N VAL A 562 45.35 2.52 -37.40
CA VAL A 562 43.99 2.04 -37.68
C VAL A 562 43.74 0.79 -36.83
N ILE A 563 42.53 0.67 -36.28
CA ILE A 563 42.09 -0.50 -35.51
C ILE A 563 41.12 -1.35 -36.32
N GLN A 564 41.18 -2.66 -36.13
CA GLN A 564 40.12 -3.61 -36.46
C GLN A 564 39.48 -4.05 -35.13
N PRO A 565 38.18 -3.81 -34.91
CA PRO A 565 37.52 -4.16 -33.66
C PRO A 565 37.37 -5.68 -33.50
N VAL A 566 37.11 -6.12 -32.27
CA VAL A 566 36.78 -7.50 -31.93
C VAL A 566 35.40 -7.86 -32.49
N SER A 567 35.24 -9.06 -33.04
CA SER A 567 33.99 -9.46 -33.72
C SER A 567 32.84 -9.80 -32.77
N CYS A 568 33.12 -10.45 -31.64
CA CYS A 568 32.15 -10.86 -30.63
C CYS A 568 32.70 -10.61 -29.23
N TYR A 569 31.80 -10.36 -28.27
CA TYR A 569 32.18 -10.12 -26.88
C TYR A 569 33.10 -11.23 -26.35
N GLY A 570 34.30 -10.86 -25.91
CA GLY A 570 35.29 -11.77 -25.33
C GLY A 570 36.14 -12.57 -26.34
N MET A 571 36.08 -12.26 -27.63
CA MET A 571 36.97 -12.85 -28.63
C MET A 571 38.32 -12.13 -28.72
N ALA A 572 39.33 -12.82 -29.24
CA ALA A 572 40.69 -12.31 -29.42
C ALA A 572 41.06 -12.20 -30.92
N ASP A 573 40.26 -11.49 -31.71
CA ASP A 573 40.43 -11.35 -33.17
C ASP A 573 40.58 -9.90 -33.65
N GLY A 574 40.71 -8.95 -32.72
CA GLY A 574 41.03 -7.56 -33.03
C GLY A 574 42.47 -7.38 -33.54
N ALA A 575 42.73 -6.23 -34.18
CA ALA A 575 44.07 -5.88 -34.68
C ALA A 575 44.35 -4.38 -34.63
N ILE A 576 45.64 -4.01 -34.54
CA ILE A 576 46.11 -2.62 -34.63
C ILE A 576 47.21 -2.54 -35.70
N GLN A 577 47.07 -1.60 -36.62
CA GLN A 577 48.07 -1.27 -37.64
C GLN A 577 48.51 0.18 -37.47
N ALA A 578 49.76 0.41 -37.03
CA ALA A 578 50.38 1.72 -36.90
C ALA A 578 51.33 2.06 -38.07
N THR A 579 51.60 3.36 -38.27
CA THR A 579 52.52 3.90 -39.28
C THR A 579 53.30 5.08 -38.68
N LEU A 580 54.63 5.11 -38.88
CA LEU A 580 55.49 6.20 -38.41
C LEU A 580 55.78 7.18 -39.56
N LEU A 581 55.41 8.45 -39.39
CA LEU A 581 55.44 9.49 -40.43
C LEU A 581 56.66 10.44 -40.34
N GLN A 582 57.21 10.65 -39.15
CA GLN A 582 58.35 11.54 -38.86
C GLN A 582 59.20 10.95 -37.72
N GLY A 583 60.40 11.51 -37.49
CA GLY A 583 61.35 11.13 -36.43
C GLY A 583 62.73 10.73 -36.98
N ASN A 584 63.76 10.80 -36.13
CA ASN A 584 65.14 10.47 -36.52
C ASN A 584 65.56 9.04 -36.12
N PRO A 585 65.90 8.13 -37.07
CA PRO A 585 66.27 6.76 -36.75
C PRO A 585 67.66 6.68 -36.06
N PRO A 586 67.92 5.64 -35.23
CA PRO A 586 67.09 4.45 -34.98
C PRO A 586 65.90 4.70 -34.04
N PHE A 587 64.84 3.89 -34.17
CA PHE A 587 63.64 3.95 -33.33
C PHE A 587 63.60 2.81 -32.31
N GLU A 588 63.27 3.13 -31.06
CA GLU A 588 62.92 2.16 -30.03
C GLU A 588 61.39 2.05 -29.96
N ILE A 589 60.84 0.85 -30.21
CA ILE A 589 59.38 0.57 -30.21
C ILE A 589 59.04 -0.31 -29.02
N ALA A 590 58.01 0.05 -28.26
CA ALA A 590 57.49 -0.75 -27.16
C ALA A 590 55.96 -0.67 -27.10
N TRP A 591 55.31 -1.82 -26.90
CA TRP A 591 53.87 -1.89 -26.62
C TRP A 591 53.62 -2.10 -25.12
N THR A 592 52.49 -1.61 -24.64
CA THR A 592 51.97 -1.92 -23.29
C THR A 592 50.48 -2.28 -23.40
N PRO A 593 50.07 -3.51 -23.05
CA PRO A 593 50.91 -4.67 -22.68
C PRO A 593 51.86 -5.10 -23.81
N ASP A 594 52.89 -5.89 -23.48
CA ASP A 594 53.83 -6.39 -24.49
C ASP A 594 53.14 -7.40 -25.42
N ILE A 595 52.89 -6.96 -26.66
CA ILE A 595 52.20 -7.72 -27.72
C ILE A 595 53.04 -7.84 -28.99
N GLY A 596 54.32 -7.46 -28.92
CA GLY A 596 55.27 -7.54 -30.03
C GLY A 596 56.16 -6.31 -30.19
N SER A 597 57.02 -6.34 -31.21
CA SER A 597 58.02 -5.29 -31.50
C SER A 597 57.79 -4.56 -32.83
N GLY A 598 56.75 -4.93 -33.57
CA GLY A 598 56.37 -4.32 -34.85
C GLY A 598 55.29 -3.25 -34.69
N LEU A 599 55.04 -2.50 -35.77
CA LEU A 599 53.93 -1.53 -35.85
C LEU A 599 52.58 -2.20 -36.22
N SER A 600 52.55 -3.52 -36.43
CA SER A 600 51.33 -4.28 -36.75
C SER A 600 51.19 -5.45 -35.78
N VAL A 601 50.03 -5.56 -35.15
CA VAL A 601 49.71 -6.55 -34.11
C VAL A 601 48.27 -7.07 -34.31
N GLN A 602 48.05 -8.37 -34.14
CA GLN A 602 46.79 -9.08 -34.41
C GLN A 602 46.46 -10.05 -33.27
N ASN A 603 45.27 -10.63 -33.29
CA ASN A 603 44.74 -11.53 -32.27
C ASN A 603 44.61 -10.86 -30.89
N LEU A 604 44.05 -9.65 -30.88
CA LEU A 604 43.90 -8.83 -29.69
C LEU A 604 42.48 -8.96 -29.14
N GLU A 605 42.39 -9.03 -27.81
CA GLU A 605 41.14 -8.90 -27.05
C GLU A 605 40.75 -7.42 -26.92
N ALA A 606 39.55 -7.14 -26.43
CA ALA A 606 39.17 -5.79 -26.06
C ALA A 606 40.08 -5.27 -24.93
N GLY A 607 40.58 -4.05 -25.06
CA GLY A 607 41.58 -3.53 -24.14
C GLY A 607 42.22 -2.22 -24.59
N LEU A 608 43.04 -1.67 -23.70
CA LEU A 608 43.86 -0.49 -23.96
C LEU A 608 45.27 -0.92 -24.32
N TYR A 609 45.72 -0.55 -25.51
CA TYR A 609 47.06 -0.82 -26.02
C TYR A 609 47.80 0.48 -26.27
N THR A 610 48.96 0.64 -25.66
CA THR A 610 49.80 1.84 -25.81
C THR A 610 51.04 1.51 -26.63
N LEU A 611 51.21 2.18 -27.76
CA LEU A 611 52.42 2.14 -28.57
C LEU A 611 53.33 3.31 -28.19
N ALA A 612 54.51 3.03 -27.65
CA ALA A 612 55.56 4.00 -27.40
C ALA A 612 56.66 3.89 -28.45
N VAL A 613 57.04 5.02 -29.05
CA VAL A 613 58.18 5.12 -29.97
C VAL A 613 59.12 6.24 -29.51
N ARG A 614 60.43 5.95 -29.46
CA ARG A 614 61.48 6.92 -29.17
C ARG A 614 62.46 7.01 -30.32
N ASP A 615 62.87 8.21 -30.68
CA ASP A 615 63.85 8.47 -31.74
C ASP A 615 65.26 8.77 -31.20
N ALA A 616 66.22 9.01 -32.10
CA ALA A 616 67.63 9.22 -31.77
C ALA A 616 67.90 10.51 -30.98
N ASP A 617 67.08 11.56 -31.15
CA ASP A 617 67.19 12.83 -30.41
C ASP A 617 66.59 12.75 -29.01
N GLY A 618 66.06 11.58 -28.65
CA GLY A 618 65.49 11.30 -27.34
C GLY A 618 64.03 11.69 -27.21
N CYS A 619 63.40 12.22 -28.26
CA CYS A 619 61.99 12.56 -28.27
C CYS A 619 61.14 11.29 -28.29
N ARG A 620 60.09 11.27 -27.46
CA ARG A 620 59.20 10.13 -27.27
C ARG A 620 57.80 10.50 -27.72
N VAL A 621 57.13 9.59 -28.42
CA VAL A 621 55.71 9.68 -28.72
C VAL A 621 55.01 8.43 -28.22
N GLN A 622 53.80 8.59 -27.69
CA GLN A 622 52.93 7.48 -27.33
C GLN A 622 51.61 7.63 -28.06
N LYS A 623 51.01 6.51 -28.48
CA LYS A 623 49.68 6.46 -29.05
C LYS A 623 48.87 5.35 -28.40
N GLU A 624 47.73 5.71 -27.86
CA GLU A 624 46.77 4.77 -27.29
C GLU A 624 45.79 4.28 -28.35
N PHE A 625 45.49 2.99 -28.31
CA PHE A 625 44.48 2.31 -29.10
C PHE A 625 43.54 1.59 -28.15
N ARG A 626 42.26 1.96 -28.17
CA ARG A 626 41.22 1.32 -27.38
C ARG A 626 40.43 0.38 -28.29
N LEU A 627 40.57 -0.91 -28.06
CA LEU A 627 39.73 -1.95 -28.67
C LEU A 627 38.55 -2.19 -27.74
N GLU A 628 37.34 -2.09 -28.26
CA GLU A 628 36.10 -2.30 -27.50
C GLU A 628 35.43 -3.59 -27.95
N ASP A 629 34.85 -4.32 -27.00
CA ASP A 629 33.94 -5.43 -27.30
C ASP A 629 32.59 -4.89 -27.77
N PRO A 630 31.89 -5.59 -28.67
CA PRO A 630 30.47 -5.35 -28.88
C PRO A 630 29.68 -5.71 -27.60
N ALA A 631 28.50 -5.13 -27.41
CA ALA A 631 27.64 -5.49 -26.28
C ALA A 631 27.32 -7.00 -26.31
N PRO A 632 27.38 -7.75 -25.19
CA PRO A 632 27.04 -9.16 -25.19
C PRO A 632 25.55 -9.37 -25.49
N ILE A 633 25.21 -10.47 -26.15
CA ILE A 633 23.82 -10.87 -26.35
C ILE A 633 23.21 -11.20 -24.98
N GLN A 634 22.08 -10.59 -24.67
CA GLN A 634 21.20 -10.92 -23.57
C GLN A 634 20.10 -11.83 -24.11
N GLY A 635 19.81 -12.91 -23.38
CA GLY A 635 18.84 -13.92 -23.79
C GLY A 635 17.39 -13.42 -23.80
N ILE A 636 16.47 -14.35 -24.05
CA ILE A 636 15.03 -14.11 -23.95
C ILE A 636 14.63 -14.01 -22.48
N GLY A 637 13.82 -13.01 -22.14
CA GLY A 637 13.20 -12.84 -20.83
C GLY A 637 11.70 -13.11 -20.85
N VAL A 638 11.07 -13.04 -19.67
CA VAL A 638 9.62 -13.18 -19.50
C VAL A 638 9.07 -11.94 -18.81
N ASP A 639 8.00 -11.37 -19.36
CA ASP A 639 7.20 -10.33 -18.70
C ASP A 639 6.05 -10.97 -17.92
N CYS A 640 6.17 -10.96 -16.59
CA CYS A 640 5.21 -11.58 -15.69
C CYS A 640 3.82 -10.94 -15.74
N ALA A 641 3.73 -9.61 -15.91
CA ALA A 641 2.44 -8.92 -15.97
C ALA A 641 1.70 -9.25 -17.28
N ALA A 642 2.44 -9.34 -18.38
CA ALA A 642 1.89 -9.79 -19.66
C ALA A 642 1.49 -11.27 -19.63
N LEU A 643 2.28 -12.13 -18.96
CA LEU A 643 1.97 -13.55 -18.81
C LEU A 643 0.65 -13.78 -18.05
N GLU A 644 0.41 -13.03 -16.98
CA GLU A 644 -0.82 -13.10 -16.18
C GLU A 644 -2.06 -12.65 -16.97
N THR A 645 -1.92 -11.62 -17.80
CA THR A 645 -3.02 -11.04 -18.59
C THR A 645 -3.25 -11.75 -19.93
N GLY A 646 -2.40 -12.71 -20.30
CA GLY A 646 -2.47 -13.41 -21.59
C GLY A 646 -1.99 -12.55 -22.78
N GLY A 647 -1.17 -11.53 -22.51
CA GLY A 647 -0.51 -10.69 -23.52
C GLY A 647 0.77 -11.32 -24.10
N ASP A 648 1.51 -10.55 -24.90
CA ASP A 648 2.84 -10.97 -25.39
C ASP A 648 3.85 -10.89 -24.25
N PHE A 649 4.24 -12.05 -23.73
CA PHE A 649 5.04 -12.18 -22.51
C PHE A 649 6.52 -12.46 -22.78
N LEU A 650 6.94 -12.60 -24.05
CA LEU A 650 8.34 -12.86 -24.39
C LEU A 650 9.10 -11.56 -24.59
N VAL A 651 10.18 -11.38 -23.83
CA VAL A 651 11.10 -10.26 -24.00
C VAL A 651 12.23 -10.71 -24.92
N MET A 652 12.25 -10.18 -26.15
CA MET A 652 13.24 -10.55 -27.17
C MET A 652 14.69 -10.16 -26.78
N PRO A 653 15.71 -10.85 -27.34
CA PRO A 653 17.13 -10.60 -27.04
C PRO A 653 17.56 -9.15 -27.26
N LYS A 654 18.58 -8.72 -26.52
CA LYS A 654 19.22 -7.39 -26.62
C LYS A 654 20.74 -7.54 -26.72
N GLY A 655 21.47 -6.51 -27.15
CA GLY A 655 22.93 -6.58 -27.33
C GLY A 655 23.37 -7.33 -28.60
N GLY A 656 24.66 -7.49 -28.87
CA GLY A 656 25.14 -7.93 -30.19
C GLY A 656 24.69 -7.00 -31.32
N ALA A 657 24.67 -7.48 -32.57
CA ALA A 657 24.06 -6.72 -33.67
C ALA A 657 22.88 -7.47 -34.36
N PRO A 658 21.66 -6.93 -34.28
CA PRO A 658 20.46 -7.57 -34.85
C PRO A 658 20.53 -7.62 -36.39
N PRO A 659 19.77 -8.52 -37.05
CA PRO A 659 18.73 -9.39 -36.50
C PRO A 659 19.25 -10.65 -35.79
N TYR A 660 18.49 -11.13 -34.80
CA TYR A 660 18.77 -12.39 -34.13
C TYR A 660 18.14 -13.58 -34.86
N GLN A 661 18.82 -14.72 -34.79
CA GLN A 661 18.31 -16.01 -35.24
C GLN A 661 18.37 -17.03 -34.12
N PHE A 662 17.46 -18.00 -34.16
CA PHE A 662 17.23 -18.98 -33.11
C PHE A 662 17.34 -20.40 -33.65
N ALA A 663 17.92 -21.30 -32.87
CA ALA A 663 17.94 -22.74 -33.12
C ALA A 663 17.79 -23.52 -31.80
N VAL A 664 17.14 -24.68 -31.84
CA VAL A 664 16.94 -25.56 -30.67
C VAL A 664 17.99 -26.66 -30.55
N SER A 665 19.00 -26.64 -31.43
CA SER A 665 20.17 -27.52 -31.37
C SER A 665 21.36 -26.88 -32.09
N PRO A 666 22.61 -27.30 -31.77
CA PRO A 666 23.80 -26.75 -32.40
C PRO A 666 23.85 -26.94 -33.93
N ASP A 667 23.32 -28.06 -34.42
CA ASP A 667 23.32 -28.45 -35.84
C ASP A 667 21.97 -28.20 -36.54
N GLY A 668 21.04 -27.53 -35.85
CA GLY A 668 19.68 -27.29 -36.33
C GLY A 668 19.56 -26.18 -37.38
N PRO A 669 18.44 -26.13 -38.12
CA PRO A 669 18.11 -24.96 -38.93
C PRO A 669 17.92 -23.72 -38.06
N TRP A 670 18.32 -22.57 -38.59
CA TRP A 670 18.18 -21.27 -37.93
C TRP A 670 16.91 -20.57 -38.41
N HIS A 671 16.14 -20.04 -37.47
CA HIS A 671 14.84 -19.41 -37.68
C HIS A 671 14.84 -17.97 -37.16
N GLY A 672 13.86 -17.16 -37.58
CA GLY A 672 13.57 -15.89 -36.92
C GLY A 672 12.78 -16.11 -35.62
N ALA A 673 12.32 -15.03 -35.00
CA ALA A 673 11.58 -15.06 -33.73
C ALA A 673 10.29 -15.90 -33.77
N GLU A 674 9.75 -16.16 -34.96
CA GLU A 674 8.52 -16.93 -35.17
C GLU A 674 8.58 -18.37 -34.67
N ILE A 675 9.77 -18.97 -34.51
CA ILE A 675 9.91 -20.32 -33.97
C ILE A 675 9.47 -20.40 -32.50
N LEU A 676 9.60 -19.31 -31.74
CA LEU A 676 9.30 -19.27 -30.31
C LEU A 676 7.80 -19.50 -30.03
N ALA A 677 6.93 -19.10 -30.97
CA ALA A 677 5.49 -19.34 -30.87
C ALA A 677 5.09 -20.82 -31.05
N GLN A 678 6.03 -21.69 -31.45
CA GLN A 678 5.79 -23.13 -31.63
C GLN A 678 6.25 -23.95 -30.42
N PHE A 679 6.84 -23.32 -29.40
CA PHE A 679 7.28 -24.02 -28.20
C PHE A 679 6.08 -24.38 -27.33
N GLU A 680 6.10 -25.60 -26.81
CA GLU A 680 5.04 -26.07 -25.92
C GLU A 680 5.26 -25.49 -24.51
N PRO A 681 4.23 -24.86 -23.91
CA PRO A 681 4.32 -24.36 -22.54
C PRO A 681 4.76 -25.47 -21.56
N GLY A 682 5.76 -25.18 -20.74
CA GLY A 682 6.28 -26.09 -19.71
C GLY A 682 7.49 -26.93 -20.14
N GLU A 683 7.86 -26.91 -21.42
CA GLU A 683 9.03 -27.61 -21.93
C GLU A 683 10.29 -26.72 -21.92
N ASN A 684 11.45 -27.34 -21.69
CA ASN A 684 12.75 -26.66 -21.68
C ASN A 684 13.49 -26.84 -23.00
N TYR A 685 14.00 -25.75 -23.56
CA TYR A 685 14.67 -25.71 -24.85
C TYR A 685 16.10 -25.19 -24.70
N PRO A 686 17.14 -25.93 -25.14
CA PRO A 686 18.49 -25.39 -25.23
C PRO A 686 18.56 -24.44 -26.43
N LEU A 687 18.22 -23.18 -26.21
CA LEU A 687 18.06 -22.17 -27.24
C LEU A 687 19.42 -21.57 -27.60
N HIS A 688 19.83 -21.78 -28.84
CA HIS A 688 20.97 -21.14 -29.46
C HIS A 688 20.49 -19.85 -30.12
N ILE A 689 20.99 -18.70 -29.64
CA ILE A 689 20.67 -17.37 -30.14
C ILE A 689 21.93 -16.82 -30.80
N ARG A 690 21.86 -16.46 -32.08
CA ARG A 690 22.95 -15.76 -32.75
C ARG A 690 22.52 -14.42 -33.32
N ASP A 691 23.45 -13.49 -33.39
CA ASP A 691 23.26 -12.19 -34.03
C ASP A 691 23.73 -12.21 -35.50
N GLN A 692 23.73 -11.05 -36.17
CA GLN A 692 24.12 -10.93 -37.57
C GLN A 692 25.62 -11.23 -37.81
N GLN A 693 26.47 -11.02 -36.81
CA GLN A 693 27.91 -11.24 -36.85
C GLN A 693 28.27 -12.70 -36.52
N GLY A 694 27.28 -13.50 -36.09
CA GLY A 694 27.44 -14.90 -35.75
C GLY A 694 27.85 -15.13 -34.30
N CYS A 695 27.78 -14.12 -33.44
CA CYS A 695 28.02 -14.24 -32.01
C CYS A 695 26.94 -15.11 -31.38
N LEU A 696 27.33 -16.09 -30.56
CA LEU A 696 26.42 -17.13 -30.05
C LEU A 696 26.19 -16.99 -28.55
N LEU A 697 24.92 -16.98 -28.13
CA LEU A 697 24.48 -17.21 -26.76
C LEU A 697 23.71 -18.53 -26.71
N ILE A 698 24.02 -19.37 -25.72
CA ILE A 698 23.24 -20.58 -25.41
C ILE A 698 22.47 -20.30 -24.13
N GLN A 699 21.16 -20.45 -24.19
CA GLN A 699 20.24 -20.24 -23.08
C GLN A 699 19.36 -21.48 -22.91
N ASP A 700 19.36 -22.07 -21.72
CA ASP A 700 18.30 -23.01 -21.36
C ASP A 700 17.02 -22.21 -21.11
N PHE A 701 16.10 -22.28 -22.06
CA PHE A 701 14.85 -21.51 -22.08
C PHE A 701 13.65 -22.42 -21.80
N LEU A 702 13.10 -22.27 -20.61
CA LEU A 702 11.86 -22.93 -20.21
C LEU A 702 10.67 -22.10 -20.70
N MET A 703 9.78 -22.69 -21.50
CA MET A 703 8.62 -21.96 -22.02
C MET A 703 7.59 -21.75 -20.88
N PRO A 704 7.19 -20.50 -20.55
CA PRO A 704 6.27 -20.25 -19.44
C PRO A 704 4.89 -20.89 -19.62
N VAL A 705 4.34 -21.39 -18.51
CA VAL A 705 2.94 -21.83 -18.40
C VAL A 705 2.19 -20.79 -17.55
N ARG A 706 0.98 -20.41 -17.99
CA ARG A 706 0.10 -19.54 -17.21
C ARG A 706 -0.58 -20.35 -16.11
N TYR A 707 -0.40 -19.92 -14.87
CA TYR A 707 -1.12 -20.42 -13.70
C TYR A 707 -1.94 -19.28 -13.11
N GLU A 708 -3.16 -19.56 -12.66
CA GLU A 708 -4.02 -18.53 -12.07
C GLU A 708 -3.55 -18.12 -10.68
N ARG A 709 -2.90 -19.05 -9.95
CA ARG A 709 -2.22 -18.86 -8.67
C ARG A 709 -1.08 -19.86 -8.55
N MET A 710 0.00 -19.52 -7.85
CA MET A 710 1.11 -20.46 -7.62
C MET A 710 0.85 -21.42 -6.45
N VAL A 711 0.18 -20.95 -5.40
CA VAL A 711 -0.17 -21.77 -4.22
C VAL A 711 -1.55 -21.39 -3.70
N ASP A 712 -2.26 -22.38 -3.18
CA ASP A 712 -3.44 -22.18 -2.35
C ASP A 712 -3.06 -22.34 -0.88
N VAL A 713 -3.32 -21.29 -0.11
CA VAL A 713 -3.13 -21.23 1.34
C VAL A 713 -4.37 -20.64 2.02
N PRO A 714 -4.69 -21.07 3.24
CA PRO A 714 -5.82 -20.51 3.99
C PRO A 714 -5.53 -19.05 4.39
N VAL A 715 -6.55 -18.20 4.36
CA VAL A 715 -6.44 -16.80 4.82
C VAL A 715 -6.48 -16.67 6.34
N LYS A 716 -7.02 -17.69 7.02
CA LYS A 716 -7.20 -17.73 8.48
C LYS A 716 -7.09 -19.17 8.99
N LEU A 717 -6.40 -19.36 10.10
CA LEU A 717 -6.28 -20.62 10.83
C LEU A 717 -6.50 -20.40 12.32
N SER A 718 -7.14 -21.34 13.00
CA SER A 718 -7.32 -21.32 14.46
C SER A 718 -6.55 -22.46 15.10
N LEU A 719 -5.63 -22.12 16.01
CA LEU A 719 -4.84 -23.06 16.78
C LEU A 719 -5.26 -23.02 18.26
N ARG A 720 -5.10 -24.13 18.97
CA ARG A 720 -5.17 -24.12 20.44
C ARG A 720 -3.83 -23.71 21.04
N TYR A 721 -3.85 -23.15 22.25
CA TYR A 721 -2.62 -22.82 22.96
C TYR A 721 -1.70 -24.05 23.10
N GLY A 722 -0.48 -23.94 22.57
CA GLY A 722 0.53 -25.01 22.60
C GLY A 722 0.37 -26.07 21.52
N GLU A 723 -0.64 -25.96 20.66
CA GLU A 723 -0.79 -26.80 19.46
C GLU A 723 0.19 -26.36 18.37
N THR A 724 0.62 -27.32 17.54
CA THR A 724 1.36 -27.03 16.32
C THR A 724 0.58 -27.50 15.11
N LEU A 725 0.66 -26.74 14.02
CA LEU A 725 -0.03 -27.05 12.77
C LEU A 725 0.97 -26.99 11.61
N GLN A 726 1.02 -28.04 10.80
CA GLN A 726 1.71 -27.99 9.52
C GLN A 726 0.86 -27.17 8.54
N MET A 727 1.43 -26.11 7.96
CA MET A 727 0.72 -25.23 7.03
C MET A 727 0.10 -26.03 5.89
N PRO A 728 -1.25 -26.03 5.73
CA PRO A 728 -1.90 -26.72 4.63
C PRO A 728 -1.78 -25.87 3.36
N ALA A 729 -0.62 -25.97 2.69
CA ALA A 729 -0.34 -25.34 1.40
C ALA A 729 -0.51 -26.37 0.27
N HIS A 730 -1.21 -25.98 -0.80
CA HIS A 730 -1.31 -26.78 -2.02
C HIS A 730 -0.65 -26.03 -3.18
N LEU A 731 0.40 -26.60 -3.76
CA LEU A 731 1.07 -26.02 -4.92
C LEU A 731 0.25 -26.26 -6.19
N ASN A 732 -0.05 -25.19 -6.90
CA ASN A 732 -0.70 -25.23 -8.21
C ASN A 732 0.32 -25.24 -9.35
N ILE A 733 1.60 -25.07 -9.03
CA ILE A 733 2.73 -25.17 -9.95
C ILE A 733 3.64 -26.34 -9.58
N PRO A 734 4.34 -26.95 -10.56
CA PRO A 734 5.40 -27.91 -10.27
C PRO A 734 6.46 -27.29 -9.35
N GLU A 735 6.86 -28.03 -8.31
CA GLU A 735 7.87 -27.59 -7.34
C GLU A 735 9.21 -27.23 -8.02
N THR A 736 9.52 -27.87 -9.13
CA THR A 736 10.71 -27.58 -9.95
C THR A 736 10.69 -26.18 -10.57
N LEU A 737 9.55 -25.49 -10.65
CA LEU A 737 9.45 -24.11 -11.14
C LEU A 737 9.67 -23.07 -10.04
N ILE A 738 9.66 -23.46 -8.77
CA ILE A 738 9.80 -22.55 -7.64
C ILE A 738 11.28 -22.16 -7.52
N SER A 739 11.55 -20.86 -7.49
CA SER A 739 12.89 -20.32 -7.30
C SER A 739 13.11 -19.81 -5.88
N THR A 740 12.06 -19.26 -5.25
CA THR A 740 12.12 -18.62 -3.94
C THR A 740 10.84 -18.87 -3.16
N VAL A 741 11.00 -19.08 -1.85
CA VAL A 741 9.91 -19.14 -0.87
C VAL A 741 10.37 -18.33 0.32
N GLU A 742 9.54 -17.41 0.79
CA GLU A 742 9.87 -16.52 1.90
C GLU A 742 8.67 -16.34 2.82
N TRP A 743 8.85 -16.65 4.10
CA TRP A 743 7.87 -16.38 5.16
C TRP A 743 8.33 -15.25 6.08
N SER A 744 7.40 -14.39 6.49
CA SER A 744 7.63 -13.33 7.47
C SER A 744 6.41 -13.05 8.34
N PRO A 745 6.52 -12.88 9.67
CA PRO A 745 7.76 -12.98 10.45
C PRO A 745 8.21 -14.44 10.61
N ALA A 746 9.48 -14.64 10.99
CA ALA A 746 10.05 -15.97 11.21
C ALA A 746 9.58 -16.63 12.53
N ASP A 747 9.04 -15.83 13.46
CA ASP A 747 8.70 -16.28 14.81
C ASP A 747 7.67 -17.41 14.78
N GLY A 748 7.99 -18.52 15.45
CA GLY A 748 7.09 -19.68 15.54
C GLY A 748 6.99 -20.53 14.27
N LEU A 749 7.81 -20.30 13.24
CA LEU A 749 7.88 -21.15 12.05
C LEU A 749 9.06 -22.14 12.14
N SER A 750 8.87 -23.38 11.66
CA SER A 750 9.96 -24.36 11.56
C SER A 750 11.00 -24.04 10.49
N CYS A 751 10.59 -23.33 9.43
CA CYS A 751 11.42 -22.87 8.32
C CYS A 751 10.78 -21.64 7.69
N THR A 752 11.59 -20.78 7.06
CA THR A 752 11.13 -19.56 6.37
C THR A 752 11.22 -19.66 4.86
N ASP A 753 11.81 -20.74 4.36
CA ASP A 753 12.16 -21.00 2.97
C ASP A 753 11.52 -22.29 2.43
N CYS A 754 10.48 -22.78 3.10
CA CYS A 754 9.79 -24.02 2.80
C CYS A 754 8.30 -23.76 2.53
N ILE A 755 7.66 -24.61 1.71
CA ILE A 755 6.25 -24.43 1.31
C ILE A 755 5.27 -24.66 2.46
N ALA A 756 5.55 -25.64 3.32
CA ALA A 756 4.66 -26.05 4.40
C ALA A 756 5.39 -26.06 5.75
N PRO A 757 5.72 -24.89 6.32
CA PRO A 757 6.32 -24.84 7.66
C PRO A 757 5.35 -25.35 8.72
N VAL A 758 5.89 -25.87 9.81
CA VAL A 758 5.14 -26.10 11.04
C VAL A 758 5.06 -24.80 11.82
N ILE A 759 3.85 -24.41 12.19
CA ILE A 759 3.54 -23.21 12.96
C ILE A 759 3.34 -23.60 14.42
N ALA A 760 4.14 -22.99 15.29
CA ALA A 760 4.06 -23.04 16.74
C ALA A 760 3.90 -21.60 17.26
N ALA A 761 2.77 -20.99 16.96
CA ALA A 761 2.45 -19.64 17.42
C ALA A 761 1.75 -19.73 18.79
N PRO A 762 2.29 -19.17 19.88
CA PRO A 762 1.60 -19.12 21.17
C PRO A 762 0.53 -18.01 21.26
N PHE A 763 0.50 -17.09 20.28
CA PHE A 763 -0.41 -15.95 20.22
C PHE A 763 -1.01 -15.80 18.82
N ALA A 764 -2.02 -14.94 18.70
CA ALA A 764 -2.56 -14.59 17.40
C ALA A 764 -1.53 -13.75 16.62
N ASN A 765 -1.26 -14.10 15.38
CA ASN A 765 -0.25 -13.42 14.54
C ASN A 765 -0.65 -13.48 13.06
N ALA A 766 -0.06 -12.62 12.23
CA ALA A 766 -0.21 -12.68 10.78
C ALA A 766 1.14 -13.04 10.14
N TYR A 767 1.15 -14.05 9.29
CA TYR A 767 2.28 -14.45 8.47
C TYR A 767 2.06 -14.04 7.02
N THR A 768 3.12 -13.62 6.37
CA THR A 768 3.18 -13.31 4.95
C THR A 768 4.02 -14.37 4.26
N LEU A 769 3.44 -15.02 3.25
CA LEU A 769 4.13 -15.95 2.35
C LEU A 769 4.37 -15.25 1.03
N ARG A 770 5.61 -15.25 0.54
CA ARG A 770 5.97 -14.85 -0.82
C ARG A 770 6.60 -16.03 -1.55
N ILE A 771 6.10 -16.33 -2.75
CA ILE A 771 6.66 -17.38 -3.62
C ILE A 771 7.08 -16.75 -4.93
N GLY A 772 8.28 -17.07 -5.40
CA GLY A 772 8.77 -16.71 -6.73
C GLY A 772 9.08 -17.94 -7.57
N ASN A 773 8.97 -17.81 -8.89
CA ASN A 773 9.29 -18.86 -9.86
C ASN A 773 10.60 -18.59 -10.62
N GLN A 774 11.06 -19.56 -11.42
CA GLN A 774 12.30 -19.46 -12.20
C GLN A 774 12.28 -18.37 -13.29
N PHE A 775 11.10 -17.83 -13.63
CA PHE A 775 10.94 -16.71 -14.55
C PHE A 775 11.08 -15.34 -13.87
N GLY A 776 11.20 -15.31 -12.53
CA GLY A 776 11.26 -14.09 -11.74
C GLY A 776 9.90 -13.51 -11.35
N CYS A 777 8.80 -14.20 -11.63
CA CYS A 777 7.45 -13.80 -11.20
C CYS A 777 7.25 -14.18 -9.74
N SER A 778 6.60 -13.32 -8.94
CA SER A 778 6.33 -13.60 -7.53
C SER A 778 4.93 -13.19 -7.09
N GLU A 779 4.32 -14.03 -6.24
CA GLU A 779 3.02 -13.79 -5.62
C GLU A 779 3.17 -13.70 -4.08
N THR A 780 2.23 -13.05 -3.40
CA THR A 780 2.28 -12.84 -1.94
C THR A 780 0.90 -13.00 -1.29
N TRP A 781 0.87 -13.67 -0.15
CA TRP A 781 -0.34 -13.96 0.64
C TRP A 781 -0.13 -13.59 2.11
N THR A 782 -1.22 -13.20 2.78
CA THR A 782 -1.25 -13.00 4.23
C THR A 782 -2.18 -14.00 4.90
N ILE A 783 -1.68 -14.70 5.90
CA ILE A 783 -2.35 -15.76 6.66
C ILE A 783 -2.47 -15.33 8.12
N ARG A 784 -3.69 -15.25 8.64
CA ARG A 784 -3.94 -14.90 10.05
C ARG A 784 -4.07 -16.14 10.91
N ILE A 785 -3.36 -16.18 12.01
CA ILE A 785 -3.45 -17.20 13.05
C ILE A 785 -4.23 -16.63 14.22
N ASP A 786 -5.32 -17.29 14.59
CA ASP A 786 -6.10 -17.01 15.80
C ASP A 786 -5.83 -18.08 16.86
N GLN A 787 -5.92 -17.70 18.13
CA GLN A 787 -5.80 -18.62 19.28
C GLN A 787 -7.16 -18.96 19.88
N SER A 788 -7.33 -20.21 20.30
CA SER A 788 -8.56 -20.74 20.88
C SER A 788 -8.30 -21.65 22.09
N GLY A 789 -9.26 -21.76 23.01
CA GLY A 789 -9.19 -22.67 24.17
C GLY A 789 -8.78 -22.02 25.50
N GLU A 790 -8.68 -22.83 26.57
CA GLU A 790 -8.23 -22.39 27.89
C GLU A 790 -6.71 -22.15 27.94
N LEU A 791 -6.26 -21.17 28.73
CA LEU A 791 -4.84 -20.90 28.94
C LEU A 791 -4.18 -22.12 29.63
N PRO A 792 -3.11 -22.71 29.05
CA PRO A 792 -2.48 -23.92 29.57
C PRO A 792 -1.55 -23.56 30.74
N ILE A 793 -2.15 -23.16 31.86
CA ILE A 793 -1.47 -22.78 33.09
C ILE A 793 -1.94 -23.71 34.20
N PHE A 794 -1.07 -24.61 34.63
CA PHE A 794 -1.37 -25.52 35.73
C PHE A 794 -1.02 -24.87 37.08
N VAL A 795 -1.94 -24.96 38.04
CA VAL A 795 -1.69 -24.59 39.44
C VAL A 795 -1.95 -25.83 40.31
N PRO A 796 -0.98 -26.28 41.12
CA PRO A 796 -1.20 -27.40 42.03
C PRO A 796 -2.36 -27.13 42.98
N ASN A 797 -3.19 -28.14 43.20
CA ASN A 797 -4.29 -28.09 44.17
C ASN A 797 -3.82 -28.34 45.61
N ALA A 798 -2.58 -28.80 45.81
CA ALA A 798 -1.96 -28.99 47.11
C ALA A 798 -0.43 -28.87 47.05
N PHE A 799 0.18 -28.38 48.13
CA PHE A 799 1.64 -28.31 48.28
C PHE A 799 2.11 -28.61 49.70
N SER A 800 3.36 -29.08 49.83
CA SER A 800 3.92 -29.63 51.07
C SER A 800 5.32 -29.05 51.36
N PRO A 801 5.40 -27.84 51.95
CA PRO A 801 6.66 -27.20 52.30
C PRO A 801 7.39 -27.94 53.44
N ASN A 802 8.22 -28.90 53.06
CA ASN A 802 9.01 -29.77 53.93
C ASN A 802 10.54 -29.62 53.71
N GLY A 803 10.95 -28.83 52.71
CA GLY A 803 12.33 -28.53 52.39
C GLY A 803 13.05 -29.62 51.59
N ASP A 804 12.32 -30.54 50.97
CA ASP A 804 12.87 -31.57 50.08
C ASP A 804 13.10 -31.09 48.64
N GLN A 805 12.78 -29.81 48.36
CA GLN A 805 12.83 -29.14 47.05
C GLN A 805 11.73 -29.58 46.08
N TYR A 806 10.80 -30.43 46.52
CA TYR A 806 9.65 -30.88 45.74
C TYR A 806 8.36 -30.31 46.33
N ASN A 807 7.66 -29.50 45.52
CA ASN A 807 6.36 -28.93 45.90
C ASN A 807 6.40 -28.11 47.21
N ASP A 808 7.53 -27.44 47.46
CA ASP A 808 7.74 -26.55 48.61
C ASP A 808 7.08 -25.17 48.43
N PHE A 809 6.76 -24.79 47.20
CA PHE A 809 6.16 -23.50 46.86
C PHE A 809 4.87 -23.71 46.07
N LEU A 810 3.84 -22.95 46.43
CA LEU A 810 2.67 -22.80 45.58
C LEU A 810 2.99 -21.84 44.43
N ARG A 811 3.17 -22.41 43.24
CA ARG A 811 3.52 -21.70 42.01
C ARG A 811 2.64 -22.14 40.83
N ILE A 812 2.77 -21.41 39.73
CA ILE A 812 2.13 -21.78 38.45
C ILE A 812 3.12 -22.52 37.55
N TYR A 813 2.60 -23.31 36.62
CA TYR A 813 3.35 -24.03 35.60
C TYR A 813 2.77 -23.69 34.21
N PRO A 814 3.14 -22.54 33.63
CA PRO A 814 2.77 -22.18 32.27
C PRO A 814 3.70 -22.86 31.26
N ILE A 815 3.26 -23.00 30.00
CA ILE A 815 4.16 -23.35 28.91
C ILE A 815 5.25 -22.27 28.73
N PRO A 816 6.47 -22.63 28.27
CA PRO A 816 7.55 -21.67 28.07
C PRO A 816 7.15 -20.52 27.13
N GLY A 817 7.46 -19.28 27.53
CA GLY A 817 7.20 -18.08 26.74
C GLY A 817 5.75 -17.56 26.76
N LEU A 818 4.80 -18.23 27.40
CA LEU A 818 3.40 -17.76 27.47
C LEU A 818 3.19 -16.62 28.47
N VAL A 819 3.75 -16.74 29.68
CA VAL A 819 3.57 -15.78 30.77
C VAL A 819 4.86 -14.99 30.95
N ARG A 820 4.78 -13.68 30.78
CA ARG A 820 5.92 -12.78 30.92
C ARG A 820 6.26 -12.51 32.39
N SER A 821 5.25 -12.26 33.20
CA SER A 821 5.43 -12.01 34.64
C SER A 821 4.14 -12.25 35.42
N ILE A 822 4.28 -12.61 36.70
CA ILE A 822 3.16 -12.57 37.67
C ILE A 822 3.21 -11.19 38.33
N ARG A 823 2.39 -10.26 37.83
CA ARG A 823 2.39 -8.86 38.28
C ARG A 823 2.01 -8.72 39.74
N THR A 824 1.00 -9.47 40.16
CA THR A 824 0.54 -9.51 41.54
C THR A 824 0.22 -10.95 41.93
N TYR A 825 0.71 -11.40 43.08
CA TYR A 825 0.37 -12.70 43.65
C TYR A 825 -0.01 -12.53 45.13
N GLN A 826 -1.22 -12.94 45.49
CA GLN A 826 -1.76 -12.88 46.85
C GLN A 826 -2.31 -14.23 47.29
N VAL A 827 -2.14 -14.56 48.57
CA VAL A 827 -2.76 -15.71 49.23
C VAL A 827 -3.52 -15.24 50.47
N TYR A 828 -4.70 -15.82 50.67
CA TYR A 828 -5.65 -15.47 51.73
C TYR A 828 -6.01 -16.69 52.57
N ASP A 829 -6.37 -16.45 53.83
CA ASP A 829 -7.06 -17.43 54.66
C ASP A 829 -8.51 -17.66 54.18
N ARG A 830 -9.19 -18.65 54.76
CA ARG A 830 -10.58 -19.00 54.43
C ARG A 830 -11.59 -17.87 54.71
N TRP A 831 -11.21 -16.87 55.48
CA TRP A 831 -12.04 -15.72 55.86
C TRP A 831 -11.71 -14.45 55.06
N GLY A 832 -10.80 -14.52 54.09
CA GLY A 832 -10.38 -13.40 53.24
C GLY A 832 -9.26 -12.54 53.83
N GLY A 833 -8.62 -12.96 54.93
CA GLY A 833 -7.44 -12.30 55.48
C GLY A 833 -6.21 -12.53 54.61
N LEU A 834 -5.52 -11.46 54.20
CA LEU A 834 -4.30 -11.55 53.38
C LEU A 834 -3.12 -12.13 54.19
N LEU A 835 -2.51 -13.20 53.69
CA LEU A 835 -1.43 -13.94 54.35
C LEU A 835 -0.07 -13.78 53.66
N TYR A 836 -0.08 -13.72 52.33
CA TYR A 836 1.10 -13.56 51.50
C TYR A 836 0.81 -12.59 50.36
N SER A 837 1.77 -11.75 50.01
CA SER A 837 1.70 -10.88 48.84
C SER A 837 3.09 -10.70 48.24
N ALA A 838 3.16 -10.83 46.92
CA ALA A 838 4.33 -10.54 46.12
C ALA A 838 3.93 -9.85 44.82
N LYS A 839 4.91 -9.19 44.19
CA LYS A 839 4.75 -8.49 42.91
C LYS A 839 5.90 -8.83 41.98
N ASP A 840 5.62 -8.73 40.68
CA ASP A 840 6.59 -8.90 39.59
C ASP A 840 7.43 -10.18 39.75
N LEU A 841 6.78 -11.30 40.06
CA LEU A 841 7.46 -12.59 40.18
C LEU A 841 7.72 -13.18 38.79
N ASP A 842 8.89 -13.80 38.64
CA ASP A 842 9.24 -14.61 37.48
C ASP A 842 8.45 -15.95 37.53
N PRO A 843 7.53 -16.21 36.59
CA PRO A 843 6.71 -17.41 36.58
C PRO A 843 7.51 -18.71 36.34
N TYR A 844 8.76 -18.62 35.89
CA TYR A 844 9.61 -19.77 35.60
C TYR A 844 10.63 -20.07 36.70
N SER A 845 10.71 -19.24 37.75
CA SER A 845 11.63 -19.46 38.87
C SER A 845 11.14 -20.57 39.81
N GLU A 846 12.04 -21.44 40.25
CA GLU A 846 11.76 -22.50 41.23
C GLU A 846 11.43 -21.97 42.64
N TYR A 847 11.77 -20.71 42.90
CA TYR A 847 11.49 -20.02 44.17
C TYR A 847 10.35 -19.01 44.05
N SER A 848 9.64 -18.99 42.92
CA SER A 848 8.52 -18.08 42.71
C SER A 848 7.28 -18.61 43.43
N GLY A 849 6.82 -17.89 44.45
CA GLY A 849 5.52 -18.10 45.06
C GLY A 849 5.51 -18.27 46.57
N TRP A 850 4.41 -18.80 47.08
CA TRP A 850 4.19 -18.90 48.53
C TRP A 850 4.79 -20.20 49.08
N ASP A 851 5.70 -20.08 50.04
CA ASP A 851 6.42 -21.16 50.72
C ASP A 851 5.63 -21.77 51.91
N GLY A 852 4.37 -21.36 52.09
CA GLY A 852 3.54 -21.79 53.21
C GLY A 852 3.92 -21.16 54.56
N TYR A 853 4.73 -20.09 54.58
CA TYR A 853 5.01 -19.31 55.78
C TYR A 853 4.21 -18.00 55.82
N VAL A 854 3.82 -17.59 57.03
CA VAL A 854 3.20 -16.30 57.31
C VAL A 854 3.99 -15.64 58.43
N ASN A 855 4.53 -14.44 58.19
CA ASN A 855 5.36 -13.72 59.16
C ASN A 855 6.51 -14.57 59.75
N ARG A 856 7.18 -15.37 58.91
CA ARG A 856 8.26 -16.32 59.30
C ARG A 856 7.83 -17.44 60.24
N ARG A 857 6.53 -17.69 60.38
CA ARG A 857 5.99 -18.86 61.08
C ARG A 857 5.32 -19.79 60.07
N PRO A 858 5.40 -21.11 60.28
CA PRO A 858 4.70 -22.06 59.44
C PRO A 858 3.19 -21.81 59.52
N ALA A 859 2.52 -21.71 58.37
CA ALA A 859 1.05 -21.64 58.32
C ALA A 859 0.45 -23.01 58.65
N ASP A 860 -0.74 -23.01 59.26
CA ASP A 860 -1.44 -24.24 59.66
C ASP A 860 -1.85 -25.07 58.44
N ALA A 861 -1.81 -26.40 58.54
CA ALA A 861 -2.36 -27.26 57.49
C ALA A 861 -3.85 -26.95 57.26
N GLY A 862 -4.24 -26.75 56.00
CA GLY A 862 -5.59 -26.25 55.71
C GLY A 862 -5.78 -25.80 54.26
N VAL A 863 -6.97 -25.28 53.97
CA VAL A 863 -7.33 -24.75 52.64
C VAL A 863 -7.16 -23.23 52.62
N TYR A 864 -6.42 -22.75 51.63
CA TYR A 864 -6.14 -21.34 51.39
C TYR A 864 -6.65 -20.93 50.00
N THR A 865 -6.87 -19.64 49.79
CA THR A 865 -7.31 -19.10 48.50
C THR A 865 -6.20 -18.24 47.90
N PHE A 866 -5.89 -18.42 46.62
CA PHE A 866 -4.91 -17.61 45.92
C PHE A 866 -5.57 -16.74 44.84
N TRP A 867 -4.92 -15.62 44.54
CA TRP A 867 -5.27 -14.71 43.47
C TRP A 867 -3.99 -14.19 42.81
N MET A 868 -3.92 -14.23 41.49
CA MET A 868 -2.77 -13.84 40.70
C MET A 868 -3.21 -13.03 39.48
N GLU A 869 -2.54 -11.92 39.21
CA GLU A 869 -2.62 -11.18 37.94
C GLU A 869 -1.38 -11.53 37.11
N LEU A 870 -1.59 -12.15 35.96
CA LEU A 870 -0.57 -12.51 35.00
C LEU A 870 -0.48 -11.46 33.89
N GLU A 871 0.73 -11.14 33.46
CA GLU A 871 0.98 -10.51 32.17
C GLU A 871 1.46 -11.60 31.20
N LEU A 872 0.70 -11.82 30.13
CA LEU A 872 1.09 -12.68 29.03
C LEU A 872 2.16 -12.00 28.16
N SER A 873 2.91 -12.76 27.38
CA SER A 873 3.98 -12.21 26.54
C SER A 873 3.49 -11.32 25.39
N ASP A 874 2.20 -11.41 25.02
CA ASP A 874 1.53 -10.49 24.10
C ASP A 874 1.05 -9.18 24.77
N GLY A 875 1.32 -9.01 26.07
CA GLY A 875 0.96 -7.83 26.87
C GLY A 875 -0.46 -7.86 27.44
N LYS A 876 -1.27 -8.89 27.14
CA LYS A 876 -2.59 -9.06 27.76
C LYS A 876 -2.47 -9.44 29.23
N ARG A 877 -3.51 -9.11 29.99
CA ARG A 877 -3.59 -9.41 31.43
C ARG A 877 -4.65 -10.45 31.71
N GLU A 878 -4.29 -11.43 32.53
CA GLU A 878 -5.17 -12.55 32.88
C GLU A 878 -5.19 -12.78 34.38
N ILE A 879 -6.37 -13.15 34.92
CA ILE A 879 -6.56 -13.36 36.35
C ILE A 879 -6.71 -14.85 36.63
N LEU A 880 -5.79 -15.40 37.44
CA LEU A 880 -5.90 -16.75 38.00
C LEU A 880 -6.30 -16.67 39.47
N LYS A 881 -7.32 -17.43 39.86
CA LYS A 881 -7.76 -17.54 41.25
C LYS A 881 -8.25 -18.96 41.53
N GLY A 882 -8.07 -19.41 42.77
CA GLY A 882 -8.46 -20.76 43.16
C GLY A 882 -8.16 -21.07 44.61
N SER A 883 -8.34 -22.34 44.98
CA SER A 883 -8.05 -22.83 46.33
C SER A 883 -6.94 -23.87 46.28
N VAL A 884 -6.14 -23.92 47.35
CA VAL A 884 -4.99 -24.81 47.52
C VAL A 884 -5.02 -25.43 48.90
N VAL A 885 -4.61 -26.69 49.02
CA VAL A 885 -4.41 -27.37 50.30
C VAL A 885 -2.94 -27.29 50.71
N LEU A 886 -2.64 -26.69 51.85
CA LEU A 886 -1.32 -26.76 52.49
C LEU A 886 -1.25 -28.03 53.34
N MET A 887 -0.28 -28.90 53.04
CA MET A 887 -0.01 -30.15 53.77
C MET A 887 1.27 -29.99 54.61
N ARG A 888 1.27 -30.42 55.87
CA ARG A 888 2.43 -30.38 56.77
C ARG A 888 2.50 -31.63 57.63
#